data_AF-A0A525D010-F1
#
_entry.id   AF-A0A525D010-F1
#
_cell.length_a   1.000
_cell.length_b   1.000
_cell.length_c   1.000
_cell.angle_alpha   90.00
_cell.angle_beta   90.00
_cell.angle_gamma   90.00
#
_symmetry.space_group_name_H-M   'P 1'
#
loop_
_entity.id
_entity.type
_entity.pdbx_description
1 polymer ?
#
loop_
_entity_poly.entity_id
_entity_poly.type
_entity_poly.pdbx_seq_one_letter_code
_entity_poly.pdbx_strand_id
1 'polypeptide(L)'
;MNYPVWYVPGIGGGLLIAIIAILHVFVSHFAVGGGLYLIYSEKKGLREKSPGILKFTRDHARFFLLLTMVFGSITGVGIWFIIALVNPAATSMLIHIFVFGWAAEWVFFVVEITAAFFYFYTFGKISARLHLQIGWLYFAAAWMSLFLINGIIAFMLTPGSWLENGNFWAGFFNPSFFPSLFFRTCIALMLAGIYGCTTAAFTKDETVRLQMTRFSGKWSLGALLGSIPFAVWYLYSLPEQAQALVLGKSPTISAAFIWGIFSVVLLLILILTTSILWPRLNRRMIALGAMVCALISFGAFEWVREAARRPYALNEIMYSNMLLKEDQQKVAEQGYLNSARWVPAEAKSGNDALISGHEIFVHQCYACHSVDGLNNDIVALTATMSHTALSSYISKIHRLRYFMPPFFGTEAEASALASFIVAGLHGKPVAPPAAAKDAGSLAFDQHCGSCHAVDDLLPAVDGLEPAEIQEMLETLDELSDEMVPFEGTEEEKAALIRFFHEGGVAVDSVEPNQVDGGMVFEQNCSACHSAEELVPFFESLTLDDIRLTLETLDELSDEMVPFEGSESEREALVRFLFQGEANVDNGGAGDLQPALVFEENCTICHEAAVAVDYFESATAQEITETLASLDELSDEMVPFEGSEEEQKALVRFLQNAQGDS
;
A
#
# COMPACT_ATOMS: atom_id res chain seq x y z
N MET A 1 14.96 -21.48 2.13
CA MET A 1 15.91 -21.26 1.01
C MET A 1 15.19 -20.53 -0.12
N ASN A 2 15.55 -19.28 -0.40
CA ASN A 2 14.88 -18.43 -1.39
C ASN A 2 15.26 -18.77 -2.84
N TYR A 3 14.39 -18.42 -3.78
CA TYR A 3 14.61 -18.47 -5.23
C TYR A 3 15.11 -17.10 -5.74
N PRO A 4 15.74 -17.02 -6.93
CA PRO A 4 16.06 -15.73 -7.53
C PRO A 4 14.77 -14.97 -7.84
N VAL A 5 14.80 -13.64 -7.68
CA VAL A 5 13.64 -12.78 -7.93
C VAL A 5 13.68 -12.25 -9.36
N TRP A 6 12.58 -12.40 -10.10
CA TRP A 6 12.40 -11.73 -11.38
C TRP A 6 11.85 -10.31 -11.16
N TYR A 7 12.77 -9.34 -11.11
CA TYR A 7 12.49 -7.97 -10.72
C TYR A 7 12.03 -7.10 -11.92
N VAL A 8 10.77 -6.66 -11.90
CA VAL A 8 10.12 -5.82 -12.92
C VAL A 8 9.32 -4.71 -12.21
N PRO A 9 10.01 -3.71 -11.63
CA PRO A 9 9.44 -2.79 -10.64
C PRO A 9 8.24 -1.98 -11.13
N GLY A 10 8.21 -1.52 -12.39
CA GLY A 10 7.13 -0.65 -12.88
C GLY A 10 5.78 -1.35 -13.12
N ILE A 11 5.77 -2.68 -13.28
CA ILE A 11 4.52 -3.44 -13.54
C ILE A 11 4.13 -4.29 -12.32
N GLY A 12 5.11 -4.92 -11.66
CA GLY A 12 4.89 -5.86 -10.58
C GLY A 12 4.42 -7.24 -11.04
N GLY A 13 4.99 -8.30 -10.46
CA GLY A 13 4.67 -9.69 -10.85
C GLY A 13 3.22 -10.09 -10.59
N GLY A 14 2.60 -9.60 -9.50
CA GLY A 14 1.23 -9.94 -9.14
C GLY A 14 0.18 -9.48 -10.17
N LEU A 15 0.38 -8.31 -10.77
CA LEU A 15 -0.53 -7.79 -11.81
C LEU A 15 -0.49 -8.66 -13.08
N LEU A 16 0.70 -9.13 -13.48
CA LEU A 16 0.86 -10.03 -14.63
C LEU A 16 0.16 -11.37 -14.40
N ILE A 17 0.30 -11.95 -13.19
CA ILE A 17 -0.46 -13.15 -12.82
C ILE A 17 -1.96 -12.87 -12.93
N ALA A 18 -2.45 -11.77 -12.35
CA ALA A 18 -3.88 -11.45 -12.34
C ALA A 18 -4.46 -11.33 -13.75
N ILE A 19 -3.80 -10.60 -14.66
CA ILE A 19 -4.27 -10.43 -16.04
C ILE A 19 -4.35 -11.78 -16.77
N ILE A 20 -3.27 -12.57 -16.73
CA ILE A 20 -3.21 -13.85 -17.45
C ILE A 20 -4.22 -14.84 -16.84
N ALA A 21 -4.28 -14.94 -15.52
CA ALA A 21 -5.16 -15.87 -14.81
C ALA A 21 -6.64 -15.53 -15.03
N ILE A 22 -7.06 -14.27 -14.87
CA ILE A 22 -8.46 -13.87 -15.07
C ILE A 22 -8.92 -14.20 -16.50
N LEU A 23 -8.12 -13.84 -17.51
CA LEU A 23 -8.45 -14.09 -18.90
C LEU A 23 -8.48 -15.58 -19.25
N HIS A 24 -7.48 -16.34 -18.80
CA HIS A 24 -7.43 -17.78 -19.01
C HIS A 24 -8.64 -18.46 -18.37
N VAL A 25 -8.89 -18.16 -17.09
CA VAL A 25 -9.90 -18.86 -16.30
C VAL A 25 -11.31 -18.50 -16.76
N PHE A 26 -11.54 -17.27 -17.24
CA PHE A 26 -12.79 -16.88 -17.89
C PHE A 26 -13.09 -17.74 -19.12
N VAL A 27 -12.08 -18.06 -19.92
CA VAL A 27 -12.23 -18.95 -21.09
C VAL A 27 -12.27 -20.42 -20.69
N SER A 28 -11.54 -20.85 -19.66
CA SER A 28 -11.57 -22.23 -19.18
C SER A 28 -12.93 -22.59 -18.57
N HIS A 29 -13.57 -21.67 -17.84
CA HIS A 29 -14.94 -21.88 -17.34
C HIS A 29 -15.96 -21.96 -18.48
N PHE A 30 -15.74 -21.23 -19.58
CA PHE A 30 -16.51 -21.44 -20.81
C PHE A 30 -16.26 -22.81 -21.42
N ALA A 31 -15.02 -23.33 -21.41
CA ALA A 31 -14.72 -24.69 -21.86
C ALA A 31 -15.55 -25.73 -21.08
N VAL A 32 -15.51 -25.65 -19.74
CA VAL A 32 -16.25 -26.56 -18.85
C VAL A 32 -17.76 -26.47 -19.07
N GLY A 33 -18.35 -25.28 -18.92
CA GLY A 33 -19.80 -25.12 -19.03
C GLY A 33 -20.32 -25.26 -20.46
N GLY A 34 -19.51 -24.83 -21.44
CA GLY A 34 -19.82 -24.87 -22.87
C GLY A 34 -19.94 -26.30 -23.39
N GLY A 35 -19.17 -27.24 -22.84
CA GLY A 35 -19.33 -28.66 -23.10
C GLY A 35 -20.75 -29.16 -22.83
N LEU A 36 -21.31 -28.83 -21.66
CA LEU A 36 -22.69 -29.19 -21.33
C LEU A 36 -23.70 -28.44 -22.20
N TYR A 37 -23.46 -27.15 -22.43
CA TYR A 37 -24.32 -26.32 -23.27
C TYR A 37 -24.44 -26.87 -24.70
N LEU A 38 -23.33 -27.33 -25.31
CA LEU A 38 -23.30 -27.93 -26.64
C LEU A 38 -24.23 -29.15 -26.72
N ILE A 39 -24.12 -30.08 -25.77
CA ILE A 39 -24.98 -31.28 -25.69
C ILE A 39 -26.46 -30.89 -25.65
N TYR A 40 -26.83 -29.92 -24.80
CA TYR A 40 -28.24 -29.53 -24.64
C TYR A 40 -28.77 -28.70 -25.81
N SER A 41 -27.93 -27.86 -26.43
CA SER A 41 -28.30 -27.13 -27.63
C SER A 41 -28.53 -28.07 -28.82
N GLU A 42 -27.70 -29.11 -28.96
CA GLU A 42 -27.89 -30.15 -29.98
C GLU A 42 -29.15 -30.97 -29.70
N LYS A 43 -29.35 -31.44 -28.46
CA LYS A 43 -30.58 -32.14 -28.05
C LYS A 43 -31.82 -31.32 -28.36
N LYS A 44 -31.79 -30.00 -28.12
CA LYS A 44 -32.88 -29.09 -28.48
C LYS A 44 -33.13 -29.08 -29.99
N GLY A 45 -32.07 -28.90 -30.80
CA GLY A 45 -32.19 -28.92 -32.26
C GLY A 45 -32.74 -30.24 -32.82
N LEU A 46 -32.32 -31.37 -32.25
CA LEU A 46 -32.81 -32.70 -32.60
C LEU A 46 -34.28 -32.90 -32.19
N ARG A 47 -34.64 -32.53 -30.96
CA ARG A 47 -36.00 -32.67 -30.42
C ARG A 47 -37.01 -31.81 -31.19
N GLU A 48 -36.62 -30.58 -31.52
CA GLU A 48 -37.45 -29.62 -32.26
C GLU A 48 -37.36 -29.82 -33.77
N LYS A 49 -36.54 -30.78 -34.24
CA LYS A 49 -36.28 -31.04 -35.66
C LYS A 49 -35.95 -29.77 -36.43
N SER A 50 -35.15 -28.88 -35.83
CA SER A 50 -34.83 -27.56 -36.37
C SER A 50 -33.42 -27.55 -36.98
N PRO A 51 -33.29 -27.52 -38.32
CA PRO A 51 -31.99 -27.40 -38.97
C PRO A 51 -31.25 -26.10 -38.59
N GLY A 52 -32.01 -25.04 -38.30
CA GLY A 52 -31.47 -23.75 -37.87
C GLY A 52 -30.76 -23.82 -36.52
N ILE A 53 -31.36 -24.52 -35.54
CA ILE A 53 -30.73 -24.72 -34.22
C ILE A 53 -29.50 -25.63 -34.33
N LEU A 54 -29.58 -26.70 -35.13
CA LEU A 54 -28.42 -27.59 -35.34
C LEU A 54 -27.26 -26.85 -36.02
N LYS A 55 -27.57 -25.97 -36.99
CA LYS A 55 -26.57 -25.09 -37.61
C LYS A 55 -25.97 -24.13 -36.58
N PHE A 56 -26.82 -23.49 -35.76
CA PHE A 56 -26.35 -22.63 -34.66
C PHE A 56 -25.41 -23.39 -33.73
N THR A 57 -25.77 -24.60 -33.30
CA THR A 57 -24.93 -25.42 -32.42
C THR A 57 -23.59 -25.75 -33.07
N ARG A 58 -23.57 -26.08 -34.36
CA ARG A 58 -22.32 -26.34 -35.09
C ARG A 58 -21.44 -25.09 -35.21
N ASP A 59 -22.03 -23.94 -35.51
CA ASP A 59 -21.31 -22.67 -35.60
C ASP A 59 -20.78 -22.24 -34.22
N HIS A 60 -21.58 -22.43 -33.16
CA HIS A 60 -21.17 -22.24 -31.77
C HIS A 60 -20.05 -23.22 -31.37
N ALA A 61 -20.12 -24.49 -31.77
CA ALA A 61 -19.06 -25.47 -31.54
C ALA A 61 -17.74 -25.10 -32.23
N ARG A 62 -17.80 -24.48 -33.42
CA ARG A 62 -16.61 -23.93 -34.08
C ARG A 62 -15.98 -22.80 -33.27
N PHE A 63 -16.81 -21.84 -32.84
CA PHE A 63 -16.37 -20.72 -32.01
C PHE A 63 -15.78 -21.22 -30.69
N PHE A 64 -16.49 -22.12 -30.03
CA PHE A 64 -16.08 -22.81 -28.82
C PHE A 64 -14.69 -23.45 -29.00
N LEU A 65 -14.55 -24.33 -30.00
CA LEU A 65 -13.29 -25.01 -30.29
C LEU A 65 -12.16 -24.01 -30.51
N LEU A 66 -12.34 -22.98 -31.35
CA LEU A 66 -11.27 -22.00 -31.61
C LEU A 66 -10.87 -21.21 -30.36
N LEU A 67 -11.84 -20.74 -29.58
CA LEU A 67 -11.57 -19.94 -28.40
C LEU A 67 -10.91 -20.78 -27.30
N THR A 68 -11.46 -21.94 -26.97
CA THR A 68 -10.96 -22.75 -25.86
C THR A 68 -9.65 -23.45 -26.22
N MET A 69 -9.50 -23.94 -27.46
CA MET A 69 -8.27 -24.63 -27.88
C MET A 69 -7.10 -23.70 -28.16
N VAL A 70 -7.33 -22.56 -28.79
CA VAL A 70 -6.22 -21.69 -29.20
C VAL A 70 -5.90 -20.73 -28.07
N PHE A 71 -6.86 -19.87 -27.72
CA PHE A 71 -6.64 -18.90 -26.67
C PHE A 71 -6.51 -19.56 -25.30
N GLY A 72 -7.38 -20.52 -24.97
CA GLY A 72 -7.32 -21.24 -23.69
C GLY A 72 -6.00 -21.99 -23.50
N SER A 73 -5.53 -22.77 -24.48
CA SER A 73 -4.25 -23.50 -24.33
C SER A 73 -3.04 -22.57 -24.26
N ILE A 74 -2.96 -21.51 -25.07
CA ILE A 74 -1.83 -20.56 -25.02
C ILE A 74 -1.79 -19.84 -23.66
N THR A 75 -2.93 -19.34 -23.19
CA THR A 75 -2.99 -18.65 -21.90
C THR A 75 -2.77 -19.59 -20.73
N GLY A 76 -3.17 -20.87 -20.83
CA GLY A 76 -2.93 -21.88 -19.81
C GLY A 76 -1.45 -22.21 -19.65
N VAL A 77 -0.73 -22.36 -20.77
CA VAL A 77 0.74 -22.45 -20.76
C VAL A 77 1.35 -21.16 -20.19
N GLY A 78 0.79 -20.00 -20.56
CA GLY A 78 1.20 -18.70 -20.01
C GLY A 78 1.13 -18.62 -18.49
N ILE A 79 0.10 -19.20 -17.85
CA ILE A 79 0.00 -19.29 -16.38
C ILE A 79 1.22 -20.01 -15.80
N TRP A 80 1.59 -21.18 -16.34
CA TRP A 80 2.73 -21.96 -15.84
C TRP A 80 4.04 -21.17 -15.88
N PHE A 81 4.29 -20.43 -16.97
CA PHE A 81 5.48 -19.58 -17.07
C PHE A 81 5.46 -18.44 -16.06
N ILE A 82 4.34 -17.71 -15.95
CA ILE A 82 4.30 -16.51 -15.09
C ILE A 82 4.36 -16.88 -13.60
N ILE A 83 3.67 -17.95 -13.16
CA ILE A 83 3.73 -18.36 -11.74
C ILE A 83 5.10 -18.93 -11.37
N ALA A 84 5.79 -19.60 -12.30
CA ALA A 84 7.15 -20.10 -12.08
C ALA A 84 8.18 -18.96 -11.97
N LEU A 85 7.95 -17.83 -12.64
CA LEU A 85 8.81 -16.65 -12.56
C LEU A 85 8.51 -15.78 -11.34
N VAL A 86 7.24 -15.53 -11.06
CA VAL A 86 6.80 -14.59 -10.03
C VAL A 86 6.73 -15.25 -8.65
N ASN A 87 6.19 -16.47 -8.56
CA ASN A 87 5.99 -17.20 -7.30
C ASN A 87 6.60 -18.63 -7.36
N PRO A 88 7.92 -18.77 -7.61
CA PRO A 88 8.57 -20.06 -7.79
C PRO A 88 8.46 -20.98 -6.57
N ALA A 89 8.58 -20.44 -5.35
CA ALA A 89 8.58 -21.25 -4.13
C ALA A 89 7.21 -21.89 -3.88
N ALA A 90 6.13 -21.10 -3.94
CA ALA A 90 4.77 -21.58 -3.80
C ALA A 90 4.42 -22.59 -4.91
N THR A 91 4.79 -22.29 -6.16
CA THR A 91 4.59 -23.18 -7.31
C THR A 91 5.31 -24.52 -7.09
N SER A 92 6.59 -24.48 -6.71
CA SER A 92 7.37 -25.69 -6.41
C SER A 92 6.73 -26.51 -5.30
N MET A 93 6.32 -25.88 -4.20
CA MET A 93 5.68 -26.59 -3.08
C MET A 93 4.38 -27.27 -3.51
N LEU A 94 3.50 -26.56 -4.23
CA LEU A 94 2.25 -27.13 -4.75
C LEU A 94 2.50 -28.31 -5.69
N ILE A 95 3.56 -28.27 -6.50
CA ILE A 95 3.95 -29.42 -7.34
C ILE A 95 4.36 -30.60 -6.46
N HIS A 96 5.19 -30.40 -5.43
CA HIS A 96 5.62 -31.51 -4.57
C HIS A 96 4.46 -32.13 -3.79
N ILE A 97 3.47 -31.33 -3.40
CA ILE A 97 2.26 -31.82 -2.71
C ILE A 97 1.32 -32.52 -3.70
N PHE A 98 1.07 -31.93 -4.87
CA PHE A 98 -0.02 -32.32 -5.77
C PHE A 98 0.41 -32.77 -7.18
N VAL A 99 1.64 -33.25 -7.37
CA VAL A 99 2.16 -33.67 -8.70
C VAL A 99 1.20 -34.63 -9.43
N PHE A 100 0.58 -35.57 -8.71
CA PHE A 100 -0.38 -36.51 -9.29
C PHE A 100 -1.73 -35.87 -9.61
N GLY A 101 -2.15 -34.84 -8.86
CA GLY A 101 -3.35 -34.06 -9.17
C GLY A 101 -3.18 -33.28 -10.48
N TRP A 102 -2.05 -32.60 -10.63
CA TRP A 102 -1.66 -31.93 -11.88
C TRP A 102 -1.54 -32.90 -13.05
N ALA A 103 -0.84 -34.03 -12.86
CA ALA A 103 -0.70 -35.03 -13.93
C ALA A 103 -2.05 -35.60 -14.37
N ALA A 104 -2.97 -35.86 -13.43
CA ALA A 104 -4.32 -36.31 -13.74
C ALA A 104 -5.10 -35.25 -14.54
N GLU A 105 -4.97 -33.96 -14.19
CA GLU A 105 -5.60 -32.86 -14.91
C GLU A 105 -5.14 -32.82 -16.37
N TRP A 106 -3.85 -32.99 -16.63
CA TRP A 106 -3.29 -33.02 -17.98
C TRP A 106 -3.84 -34.19 -18.83
N VAL A 107 -4.06 -35.35 -18.22
CA VAL A 107 -4.71 -36.49 -18.90
C VAL A 107 -6.14 -36.12 -19.30
N PHE A 108 -6.90 -35.50 -18.40
CA PHE A 108 -8.26 -35.04 -18.72
C PHE A 108 -8.25 -33.94 -19.79
N PHE A 109 -7.28 -33.03 -19.81
CA PHE A 109 -7.13 -32.07 -20.90
C PHE A 109 -6.90 -32.75 -22.25
N VAL A 110 -6.06 -33.78 -22.34
CA VAL A 110 -5.86 -34.51 -23.60
C VAL A 110 -7.15 -35.18 -24.08
N VAL A 111 -7.91 -35.78 -23.15
CA VAL A 111 -9.22 -36.38 -23.47
C VAL A 111 -10.22 -35.31 -23.92
N GLU A 112 -10.27 -34.19 -23.21
CA GLU A 112 -11.12 -33.04 -23.50
C GLU A 112 -10.86 -32.51 -24.93
N ILE A 113 -9.60 -32.17 -25.24
CA ILE A 113 -9.18 -31.67 -26.55
C ILE A 113 -9.60 -32.66 -27.65
N THR A 114 -9.27 -33.93 -27.46
CA THR A 114 -9.59 -34.98 -28.42
C THR A 114 -11.10 -35.06 -28.65
N ALA A 115 -11.90 -35.10 -27.57
CA ALA A 115 -13.35 -35.15 -27.66
C ALA A 115 -13.95 -33.92 -28.35
N ALA A 116 -13.39 -32.71 -28.13
CA ALA A 116 -13.84 -31.49 -28.79
C ALA A 116 -13.62 -31.53 -30.32
N PHE A 117 -12.45 -32.02 -30.75
CA PHE A 117 -12.14 -32.24 -32.17
C PHE A 117 -13.12 -33.23 -32.79
N PHE A 118 -13.32 -34.40 -32.16
CA PHE A 118 -14.26 -35.39 -32.66
C PHE A 118 -15.68 -34.82 -32.73
N TYR A 119 -16.15 -34.13 -31.69
CA TYR A 119 -17.46 -33.49 -31.67
C TYR A 119 -17.62 -32.53 -32.86
N PHE A 120 -16.71 -31.57 -33.04
CA PHE A 120 -16.84 -30.60 -34.12
C PHE A 120 -16.74 -31.22 -35.53
N TYR A 121 -15.77 -32.09 -35.77
CA TYR A 121 -15.50 -32.62 -37.12
C TYR A 121 -16.45 -33.74 -37.55
N THR A 122 -17.10 -34.42 -36.60
CA THR A 122 -18.08 -35.48 -36.87
C THR A 122 -19.54 -34.99 -36.84
N PHE A 123 -19.76 -33.68 -36.60
CA PHE A 123 -21.09 -33.09 -36.55
C PHE A 123 -21.90 -33.39 -37.83
N GLY A 124 -23.01 -34.12 -37.65
CA GLY A 124 -23.89 -34.56 -38.75
C GLY A 124 -23.35 -35.69 -39.64
N LYS A 125 -22.16 -36.25 -39.33
CA LYS A 125 -21.56 -37.38 -40.08
C LYS A 125 -21.76 -38.73 -39.38
N ILE A 126 -21.99 -38.72 -38.08
CA ILE A 126 -22.23 -39.93 -37.26
C ILE A 126 -23.63 -39.91 -36.66
N SER A 127 -24.04 -41.01 -36.04
CA SER A 127 -25.34 -41.08 -35.37
C SER A 127 -25.42 -40.06 -34.23
N ALA A 128 -26.59 -39.42 -34.06
CA ALA A 128 -26.81 -38.41 -33.02
C ALA A 128 -26.55 -38.95 -31.60
N ARG A 129 -26.84 -40.23 -31.36
CA ARG A 129 -26.55 -40.86 -30.06
C ARG A 129 -25.06 -40.89 -29.75
N LEU A 130 -24.23 -41.30 -30.71
CA LEU A 130 -22.78 -41.33 -30.55
C LEU A 130 -22.20 -39.92 -30.44
N HIS A 131 -22.72 -38.98 -31.23
CA HIS A 131 -22.30 -37.58 -31.18
C HIS A 131 -22.56 -36.93 -29.82
N LEU A 132 -23.75 -37.17 -29.24
CA LEU A 132 -24.07 -36.71 -27.88
C LEU A 132 -23.21 -37.41 -26.81
N GLN A 133 -22.84 -38.68 -27.00
CA GLN A 133 -21.92 -39.38 -26.09
C GLN A 133 -20.52 -38.76 -26.10
N ILE A 134 -20.01 -38.36 -27.27
CA ILE A 134 -18.73 -37.63 -27.38
C ILE A 134 -18.84 -36.28 -26.65
N GLY A 135 -19.96 -35.58 -26.81
CA GLY A 135 -20.21 -34.34 -26.04
C GLY A 135 -20.18 -34.58 -24.53
N TRP A 136 -20.80 -35.67 -24.03
CA TRP A 136 -20.74 -36.03 -22.61
C TRP A 136 -19.33 -36.40 -22.14
N LEU A 137 -18.56 -37.10 -22.97
CA LEU A 137 -17.16 -37.41 -22.69
C LEU A 137 -16.35 -36.11 -22.54
N TYR A 138 -16.55 -35.15 -23.45
CA TYR A 138 -15.94 -33.82 -23.35
C TYR A 138 -16.31 -33.15 -22.03
N PHE A 139 -17.61 -33.04 -21.72
CA PHE A 139 -18.08 -32.36 -20.52
C PHE A 139 -17.53 -33.01 -19.24
N ALA A 140 -17.54 -34.34 -19.16
CA ALA A 140 -17.00 -35.06 -18.03
C ALA A 140 -15.49 -34.81 -17.86
N ALA A 141 -14.73 -34.83 -18.96
CA ALA A 141 -13.30 -34.55 -18.92
C ALA A 141 -13.01 -33.11 -18.48
N ALA A 142 -13.68 -32.12 -19.08
CA ALA A 142 -13.51 -30.71 -18.72
C ALA A 142 -13.90 -30.43 -17.27
N TRP A 143 -15.01 -31.01 -16.80
CA TRP A 143 -15.42 -30.88 -15.39
C TRP A 143 -14.44 -31.57 -14.43
N MET A 144 -13.85 -32.70 -14.82
CA MET A 144 -12.78 -33.33 -14.04
C MET A 144 -11.52 -32.47 -13.97
N SER A 145 -11.18 -31.74 -15.04
CA SER A 145 -10.10 -30.75 -14.99
C SER A 145 -10.41 -29.66 -13.95
N LEU A 146 -11.62 -29.09 -13.97
CA LEU A 146 -12.08 -28.13 -12.94
C LEU A 146 -12.03 -28.72 -11.53
N PHE A 147 -12.47 -29.97 -11.35
CA PHE A 147 -12.44 -30.68 -10.08
C PHE A 147 -11.02 -30.79 -9.51
N LEU A 148 -10.05 -31.14 -10.35
CA LEU A 148 -8.66 -31.34 -9.97
C LEU A 148 -7.97 -30.03 -9.61
N ILE A 149 -8.03 -29.02 -10.50
CA ILE A 149 -7.39 -27.73 -10.24
C ILE A 149 -8.04 -27.00 -9.06
N ASN A 150 -9.35 -27.15 -8.87
CA ASN A 150 -10.06 -26.57 -7.73
C ASN A 150 -9.47 -27.05 -6.40
N GLY A 151 -9.13 -28.34 -6.28
CA GLY A 151 -8.54 -28.84 -5.03
C GLY A 151 -7.20 -28.21 -4.70
N ILE A 152 -6.36 -28.02 -5.72
CA ILE A 152 -5.02 -27.42 -5.58
C ILE A 152 -5.12 -25.93 -5.25
N ILE A 153 -6.00 -25.19 -5.91
CA ILE A 153 -6.15 -23.75 -5.68
C ILE A 153 -6.89 -23.46 -4.36
N ALA A 154 -7.91 -24.24 -4.01
CA ALA A 154 -8.62 -24.12 -2.73
C ALA A 154 -7.69 -24.39 -1.54
N PHE A 155 -6.75 -25.33 -1.68
CA PHE A 155 -5.72 -25.62 -0.68
C PHE A 155 -4.90 -24.39 -0.32
N MET A 156 -4.57 -23.54 -1.29
CA MET A 156 -3.76 -22.34 -1.02
C MET A 156 -4.42 -21.41 0.00
N LEU A 157 -5.75 -21.35 0.04
CA LEU A 157 -6.52 -20.50 0.95
C LEU A 157 -6.93 -21.24 2.24
N THR A 158 -7.29 -22.52 2.13
CA THR A 158 -7.68 -23.35 3.26
C THR A 158 -6.91 -24.67 3.22
N PRO A 159 -5.69 -24.77 3.77
CA PRO A 159 -4.97 -26.05 3.82
C PRO A 159 -5.63 -27.10 4.73
N GLY A 160 -6.40 -26.65 5.72
CA GLY A 160 -7.10 -27.51 6.67
C GLY A 160 -6.14 -28.40 7.47
N SER A 161 -6.54 -29.66 7.71
CA SER A 161 -5.76 -30.62 8.51
C SER A 161 -4.47 -31.10 7.84
N TRP A 162 -4.19 -30.69 6.59
CA TRP A 162 -2.89 -30.93 5.96
C TRP A 162 -1.73 -30.32 6.77
N LEU A 163 -1.96 -29.19 7.44
CA LEU A 163 -0.96 -28.54 8.30
C LEU A 163 -0.44 -29.46 9.42
N GLU A 164 -1.24 -30.43 9.86
CA GLU A 164 -0.89 -31.35 10.94
C GLU A 164 -0.28 -32.67 10.43
N ASN A 165 -0.79 -33.18 9.30
CA ASN A 165 -0.54 -34.55 8.88
C ASN A 165 0.18 -34.69 7.52
N GLY A 166 0.32 -33.61 6.74
CA GLY A 166 0.92 -33.62 5.41
C GLY A 166 0.21 -34.52 4.39
N ASN A 167 -1.01 -34.99 4.68
CA ASN A 167 -1.69 -36.01 3.89
C ASN A 167 -2.28 -35.43 2.59
N PHE A 168 -1.92 -36.02 1.45
CA PHE A 168 -2.41 -35.62 0.13
C PHE A 168 -3.93 -35.37 0.08
N TRP A 169 -4.74 -36.31 0.58
CA TRP A 169 -6.20 -36.23 0.50
C TRP A 169 -6.78 -35.19 1.44
N ALA A 170 -6.17 -34.97 2.61
CA ALA A 170 -6.57 -33.92 3.52
C ALA A 170 -6.35 -32.53 2.91
N GLY A 171 -5.22 -32.33 2.21
CA GLY A 171 -4.95 -31.09 1.49
C GLY A 171 -5.81 -30.93 0.22
N PHE A 172 -6.04 -32.02 -0.52
CA PHE A 172 -6.84 -31.97 -1.75
C PHE A 172 -8.32 -31.73 -1.45
N PHE A 173 -8.92 -32.47 -0.51
CA PHE A 173 -10.30 -32.28 -0.04
C PHE A 173 -10.36 -31.36 1.17
N ASN A 174 -9.78 -30.19 1.00
CA ASN A 174 -9.74 -29.18 2.05
C ASN A 174 -11.11 -28.52 2.34
N PRO A 175 -11.24 -27.74 3.43
CA PRO A 175 -12.55 -27.21 3.87
C PRO A 175 -13.33 -26.44 2.79
N SER A 176 -12.64 -25.69 1.93
CA SER A 176 -13.30 -24.90 0.88
C SER A 176 -13.45 -25.65 -0.46
N PHE A 177 -13.02 -26.91 -0.56
CA PHE A 177 -13.05 -27.71 -1.80
C PHE A 177 -14.43 -27.74 -2.45
N PHE A 178 -15.43 -28.27 -1.73
CA PHE A 178 -16.79 -28.45 -2.23
C PHE A 178 -17.53 -27.14 -2.49
N PRO A 179 -17.55 -26.16 -1.56
CA PRO A 179 -18.21 -24.90 -1.85
C PRO A 179 -17.59 -24.17 -3.06
N SER A 180 -16.26 -24.13 -3.18
CA SER A 180 -15.58 -23.56 -4.34
C SER A 180 -15.91 -24.32 -5.63
N LEU A 181 -15.90 -25.66 -5.60
CA LEU A 181 -16.18 -26.49 -6.77
C LEU A 181 -17.59 -26.23 -7.33
N PHE A 182 -18.60 -26.25 -6.46
CA PHE A 182 -19.98 -26.05 -6.89
C PHE A 182 -20.23 -24.61 -7.33
N PHE A 183 -19.65 -23.64 -6.62
CA PHE A 183 -19.72 -22.24 -7.01
C PHE A 183 -19.11 -22.01 -8.40
N ARG A 184 -17.88 -22.50 -8.64
CA ARG A 184 -17.20 -22.43 -9.95
C ARG A 184 -17.94 -23.20 -11.04
N THR A 185 -18.56 -24.33 -10.72
CA THR A 185 -19.41 -25.08 -11.66
C THR A 185 -20.62 -24.23 -12.08
N CYS A 186 -21.30 -23.56 -11.14
CA CYS A 186 -22.39 -22.65 -11.48
C CYS A 186 -21.92 -21.47 -12.32
N ILE A 187 -20.76 -20.87 -12.02
CA ILE A 187 -20.17 -19.80 -12.85
C ILE A 187 -19.88 -20.31 -14.26
N ALA A 188 -19.27 -21.49 -14.41
CA ALA A 188 -18.99 -22.09 -15.71
C ALA A 188 -20.27 -22.29 -16.55
N LEU A 189 -21.33 -22.82 -15.93
CA LEU A 189 -22.63 -22.97 -16.58
C LEU A 189 -23.26 -21.63 -16.93
N MET A 190 -23.13 -20.62 -16.07
CA MET A 190 -23.61 -19.26 -16.34
C MET A 190 -22.92 -18.67 -17.56
N LEU A 191 -21.59 -18.73 -17.60
CA LEU A 191 -20.77 -18.22 -18.70
C LEU A 191 -21.10 -18.92 -20.02
N ALA A 192 -21.32 -20.24 -20.01
CA ALA A 192 -21.76 -20.97 -21.20
C ALA A 192 -23.03 -20.38 -21.84
N GLY A 193 -24.01 -19.99 -21.01
CA GLY A 193 -25.19 -19.30 -21.51
C GLY A 193 -24.93 -17.85 -21.97
N ILE A 194 -23.98 -17.13 -21.38
CA ILE A 194 -23.59 -15.78 -21.83
C ILE A 194 -22.90 -15.83 -23.20
N TYR A 195 -21.98 -16.78 -23.40
CA TYR A 195 -21.40 -17.07 -24.71
C TYR A 195 -22.46 -17.58 -25.72
N GLY A 196 -23.43 -18.35 -25.24
CA GLY A 196 -24.61 -18.73 -26.02
C GLY A 196 -25.41 -17.53 -26.51
N CYS A 197 -25.71 -16.56 -25.62
CA CYS A 197 -26.37 -15.30 -25.99
C CYS A 197 -25.54 -14.50 -26.99
N THR A 198 -24.22 -14.47 -26.78
CA THR A 198 -23.28 -13.75 -27.66
C THR A 198 -23.29 -14.32 -29.06
N THR A 199 -23.04 -15.61 -29.21
CA THR A 199 -23.11 -16.27 -30.53
C THR A 199 -24.51 -16.19 -31.16
N ALA A 200 -25.58 -16.23 -30.37
CA ALA A 200 -26.94 -16.03 -30.88
C ALA A 200 -27.12 -14.63 -31.49
N ALA A 201 -26.54 -13.58 -30.89
CA ALA A 201 -26.59 -12.22 -31.41
C ALA A 201 -25.91 -12.05 -32.80
N PHE A 202 -25.00 -12.95 -33.16
CA PHE A 202 -24.37 -12.99 -34.50
C PHE A 202 -25.12 -13.87 -35.51
N THR A 203 -26.17 -14.59 -35.08
CA THR A 203 -26.99 -15.42 -35.95
C THR A 203 -27.92 -14.57 -36.80
N LYS A 204 -27.90 -14.80 -38.13
CA LYS A 204 -28.70 -14.02 -39.10
C LYS A 204 -30.19 -14.37 -39.09
N ASP A 205 -30.52 -15.65 -38.88
CA ASP A 205 -31.91 -16.10 -38.78
C ASP A 205 -32.52 -15.56 -37.48
N GLU A 206 -33.51 -14.68 -37.60
CA GLU A 206 -34.13 -14.03 -36.46
C GLU A 206 -34.86 -15.02 -35.55
N THR A 207 -35.54 -16.02 -36.11
CA THR A 207 -36.28 -17.01 -35.34
C THR A 207 -35.31 -17.82 -34.48
N VAL A 208 -34.24 -18.33 -35.10
CA VAL A 208 -33.19 -19.09 -34.38
C VAL A 208 -32.50 -18.20 -33.35
N ARG A 209 -32.15 -16.96 -33.72
CA ARG A 209 -31.55 -15.99 -32.79
C ARG A 209 -32.39 -15.81 -31.54
N LEU A 210 -33.69 -15.54 -31.68
CA LEU A 210 -34.58 -15.29 -30.54
C LEU A 210 -34.79 -16.55 -29.69
N GLN A 211 -34.93 -17.71 -30.33
CA GLN A 211 -35.07 -18.99 -29.64
C GLN A 211 -33.82 -19.34 -28.83
N MET A 212 -32.65 -19.21 -29.44
CA MET A 212 -31.38 -19.52 -28.78
C MET A 212 -31.04 -18.49 -27.72
N THR A 213 -31.28 -17.19 -27.95
CA THR A 213 -31.15 -16.14 -26.92
C THR A 213 -31.95 -16.48 -25.66
N ARG A 214 -33.22 -16.88 -25.79
CA ARG A 214 -34.04 -17.27 -24.63
C ARG A 214 -33.54 -18.54 -23.96
N PHE A 215 -33.10 -19.53 -24.76
CA PHE A 215 -32.55 -20.77 -24.24
C PHE A 215 -31.29 -20.50 -23.41
N SER A 216 -30.34 -19.73 -23.96
CA SER A 216 -29.10 -19.38 -23.28
C SER A 216 -29.33 -18.45 -22.09
N GLY A 217 -30.27 -17.50 -22.17
CA GLY A 217 -30.62 -16.63 -21.04
C GLY A 217 -31.22 -17.37 -19.86
N LYS A 218 -32.13 -18.33 -20.10
CA LYS A 218 -32.68 -19.20 -19.04
C LYS A 218 -31.60 -20.08 -18.43
N TRP A 219 -30.67 -20.56 -19.26
CA TRP A 219 -29.51 -21.33 -18.82
C TRP A 219 -28.63 -20.51 -17.86
N SER A 220 -28.24 -19.29 -18.27
CA SER A 220 -27.45 -18.38 -17.44
C SER A 220 -28.18 -17.97 -16.16
N LEU A 221 -29.46 -17.64 -16.24
CA LEU A 221 -30.25 -17.25 -15.06
C LEU A 221 -30.32 -18.39 -14.04
N GLY A 222 -30.61 -19.62 -14.49
CA GLY A 222 -30.67 -20.78 -13.60
C GLY A 222 -29.34 -21.05 -12.90
N ALA A 223 -28.23 -20.92 -13.63
CA ALA A 223 -26.89 -21.10 -13.08
C ALA A 223 -26.49 -19.98 -12.10
N LEU A 224 -26.83 -18.73 -12.41
CA LEU A 224 -26.58 -17.56 -11.53
C LEU A 224 -27.40 -17.64 -10.22
N LEU A 225 -28.67 -18.01 -10.29
CA LEU A 225 -29.47 -18.22 -9.07
C LEU A 225 -28.94 -19.42 -8.26
N GLY A 226 -28.52 -20.48 -8.95
CA GLY A 226 -27.91 -21.65 -8.34
C GLY A 226 -26.56 -21.37 -7.67
N SER A 227 -25.82 -20.35 -8.09
CA SER A 227 -24.53 -20.03 -7.47
C SER A 227 -24.65 -19.40 -6.09
N ILE A 228 -25.78 -18.74 -5.77
CA ILE A 228 -25.98 -18.01 -4.51
C ILE A 228 -25.74 -18.89 -3.26
N PRO A 229 -26.38 -20.05 -3.07
CA PRO A 229 -26.15 -20.87 -1.88
C PRO A 229 -24.69 -21.34 -1.78
N PHE A 230 -24.03 -21.64 -2.90
CA PHE A 230 -22.63 -22.06 -2.91
C PHE A 230 -21.67 -20.90 -2.64
N ALA A 231 -21.99 -19.68 -3.07
CA ALA A 231 -21.24 -18.48 -2.74
C ALA A 231 -21.26 -18.21 -1.22
N VAL A 232 -22.45 -18.32 -0.63
CA VAL A 232 -22.64 -18.17 0.83
C VAL A 232 -21.88 -19.27 1.57
N TRP A 233 -22.03 -20.53 1.16
CA TRP A 233 -21.27 -21.63 1.76
C TRP A 233 -19.75 -21.44 1.63
N TYR A 234 -19.28 -20.92 0.49
CA TYR A 234 -17.87 -20.63 0.30
C TYR A 234 -17.37 -19.56 1.26
N LEU A 235 -18.09 -18.45 1.40
CA LEU A 235 -17.75 -17.36 2.32
C LEU A 235 -17.62 -17.84 3.77
N TYR A 236 -18.53 -18.70 4.23
CA TYR A 236 -18.48 -19.26 5.59
C TYR A 236 -17.48 -20.41 5.78
N SER A 237 -16.88 -20.91 4.70
CA SER A 237 -15.78 -21.89 4.78
C SER A 237 -14.41 -21.25 4.87
N LEU A 238 -14.33 -19.92 4.74
CA LEU A 238 -13.08 -19.18 4.85
C LEU A 238 -12.63 -19.08 6.31
N PRO A 239 -11.31 -19.02 6.57
CA PRO A 239 -10.78 -18.68 7.89
C PRO A 239 -11.28 -17.30 8.34
N GLU A 240 -11.41 -17.09 9.65
CA GLU A 240 -11.98 -15.87 10.23
C GLU A 240 -11.29 -14.59 9.73
N GLN A 241 -9.96 -14.58 9.66
CA GLN A 241 -9.20 -13.43 9.19
C GLN A 241 -9.48 -13.13 7.70
N ALA A 242 -9.51 -14.18 6.86
CA ALA A 242 -9.82 -14.05 5.44
C ALA A 242 -11.28 -13.59 5.23
N GLN A 243 -12.20 -14.10 6.05
CA GLN A 243 -13.61 -13.69 6.02
C GLN A 243 -13.75 -12.20 6.39
N ALA A 244 -13.06 -11.74 7.43
CA ALA A 244 -13.10 -10.35 7.87
C ALA A 244 -12.54 -9.38 6.81
N LEU A 245 -11.47 -9.78 6.10
CA LEU A 245 -10.93 -9.02 4.97
C LEU A 245 -11.96 -8.85 3.84
N VAL A 246 -12.71 -9.91 3.51
CA VAL A 246 -13.76 -9.87 2.48
C VAL A 246 -14.97 -9.06 2.93
N LEU A 247 -15.29 -9.06 4.23
CA LEU A 247 -16.48 -8.42 4.79
C LEU A 247 -16.35 -6.93 5.10
N GLY A 248 -15.16 -6.32 4.97
CA GLY A 248 -15.04 -4.89 5.16
C GLY A 248 -13.68 -4.36 5.60
N LYS A 249 -12.84 -5.20 6.23
CA LYS A 249 -11.60 -4.74 6.89
C LYS A 249 -10.52 -4.17 5.97
N SER A 250 -10.66 -4.30 4.65
CA SER A 250 -9.75 -3.69 3.69
C SER A 250 -10.55 -2.85 2.69
N PRO A 251 -10.37 -1.52 2.64
CA PRO A 251 -11.09 -0.64 1.71
C PRO A 251 -10.94 -1.08 0.24
N THR A 252 -9.76 -1.58 -0.13
CA THR A 252 -9.49 -2.07 -1.50
C THR A 252 -10.26 -3.35 -1.82
N ILE A 253 -10.35 -4.29 -0.88
CA ILE A 253 -11.11 -5.53 -1.05
C ILE A 253 -12.61 -5.24 -1.08
N SER A 254 -13.08 -4.38 -0.19
CA SER A 254 -14.46 -3.90 -0.16
C SER A 254 -14.85 -3.24 -1.48
N ALA A 255 -13.99 -2.40 -2.05
CA ALA A 255 -14.23 -1.78 -3.35
C ALA A 255 -14.38 -2.82 -4.47
N ALA A 256 -13.43 -3.77 -4.58
CA ALA A 256 -13.51 -4.83 -5.59
C ALA A 256 -14.78 -5.68 -5.43
N PHE A 257 -15.16 -6.00 -4.20
CA PHE A 257 -16.39 -6.73 -3.88
C PHE A 257 -17.64 -5.96 -4.31
N ILE A 258 -17.72 -4.66 -4.01
CA ILE A 258 -18.81 -3.76 -4.40
C ILE A 258 -18.94 -3.70 -5.94
N TRP A 259 -17.83 -3.45 -6.65
CA TRP A 259 -17.82 -3.44 -8.13
C TRP A 259 -18.24 -4.79 -8.72
N GLY A 260 -17.84 -5.90 -8.07
CA GLY A 260 -18.28 -7.24 -8.40
C GLY A 260 -19.81 -7.40 -8.27
N ILE A 261 -20.39 -6.96 -7.15
CA ILE A 261 -21.85 -6.99 -6.93
C ILE A 261 -22.58 -6.15 -7.98
N PHE A 262 -22.14 -4.91 -8.21
CA PHE A 262 -22.75 -4.05 -9.24
C PHE A 262 -22.72 -4.73 -10.61
N SER A 263 -21.60 -5.36 -10.97
CA SER A 263 -21.46 -6.08 -12.24
C SER A 263 -22.37 -7.30 -12.33
N VAL A 264 -22.57 -8.05 -11.24
CA VAL A 264 -23.51 -9.18 -11.17
C VAL A 264 -24.96 -8.70 -11.28
N VAL A 265 -25.33 -7.62 -10.60
CA VAL A 265 -26.69 -7.03 -10.68
C VAL A 265 -26.97 -6.53 -12.10
N LEU A 266 -26.02 -5.83 -12.72
CA LEU A 266 -26.14 -5.38 -14.09
C LEU A 266 -26.26 -6.57 -15.06
N LEU A 267 -25.45 -7.61 -14.88
CA LEU A 267 -25.54 -8.84 -15.67
C LEU A 267 -26.91 -9.51 -15.51
N LEU A 268 -27.45 -9.58 -14.29
CA LEU A 268 -28.79 -10.11 -14.02
C LEU A 268 -29.87 -9.29 -14.76
N ILE A 269 -29.80 -7.96 -14.69
CA ILE A 269 -30.72 -7.07 -15.42
C ILE A 269 -30.62 -7.32 -16.93
N LEU A 270 -29.41 -7.44 -17.48
CA LEU A 270 -29.19 -7.73 -18.90
C LEU A 270 -29.76 -9.10 -19.28
N ILE A 271 -29.56 -10.15 -18.48
CA ILE A 271 -30.15 -11.48 -18.74
C ILE A 271 -31.68 -11.42 -18.73
N LEU A 272 -32.28 -10.82 -17.70
CA LEU A 272 -33.73 -10.73 -17.55
C LEU A 272 -34.36 -9.93 -18.69
N THR A 273 -33.82 -8.75 -18.98
CA THR A 273 -34.38 -7.84 -19.99
C THR A 273 -34.07 -8.30 -21.41
N THR A 274 -32.81 -8.56 -21.73
CA THR A 274 -32.35 -8.77 -23.11
C THR A 274 -32.40 -10.22 -23.56
N SER A 275 -32.47 -11.18 -22.64
CA SER A 275 -32.55 -12.60 -23.00
C SER A 275 -33.91 -13.25 -22.70
N ILE A 276 -34.64 -12.77 -21.69
CA ILE A 276 -35.91 -13.38 -21.25
C ILE A 276 -37.12 -12.56 -21.70
N LEU A 277 -37.25 -11.32 -21.21
CA LEU A 277 -38.41 -10.44 -21.46
C LEU A 277 -38.44 -9.97 -22.92
N TRP A 278 -37.34 -9.42 -23.40
CA TRP A 278 -37.22 -8.81 -24.73
C TRP A 278 -35.99 -9.34 -25.49
N PRO A 279 -36.00 -10.61 -25.95
CA PRO A 279 -34.88 -11.22 -26.68
C PRO A 279 -34.48 -10.50 -27.98
N ARG A 280 -35.35 -9.62 -28.51
CA ARG A 280 -35.04 -8.77 -29.67
C ARG A 280 -33.96 -7.72 -29.34
N LEU A 281 -33.74 -7.41 -28.06
CA LEU A 281 -32.71 -6.50 -27.60
C LEU A 281 -31.32 -7.15 -27.54
N ASN A 282 -31.20 -8.48 -27.65
CA ASN A 282 -29.90 -9.17 -27.70
C ASN A 282 -29.16 -8.91 -29.03
N ARG A 283 -28.71 -7.67 -29.21
CA ARG A 283 -27.87 -7.21 -30.32
C ARG A 283 -26.40 -7.40 -29.94
N ARG A 284 -25.53 -7.41 -30.94
CA ARG A 284 -24.08 -7.66 -30.77
C ARG A 284 -23.45 -6.82 -29.65
N MET A 285 -23.70 -5.52 -29.62
CA MET A 285 -23.12 -4.61 -28.60
C MET A 285 -23.62 -4.91 -27.19
N ILE A 286 -24.91 -5.25 -27.05
CA ILE A 286 -25.52 -5.57 -25.76
C ILE A 286 -24.99 -6.93 -25.27
N ALA A 287 -24.87 -7.91 -26.16
CA ALA A 287 -24.29 -9.21 -25.82
C ALA A 287 -22.81 -9.11 -25.42
N LEU A 288 -22.03 -8.29 -26.14
CA LEU A 288 -20.64 -7.99 -25.78
C LEU A 288 -20.56 -7.23 -24.45
N GLY A 289 -21.47 -6.30 -24.19
CA GLY A 289 -21.59 -5.63 -22.89
C GLY A 289 -21.88 -6.62 -21.75
N ALA A 290 -22.77 -7.59 -21.96
CA ALA A 290 -23.01 -8.67 -20.99
C ALA A 290 -21.76 -9.55 -20.78
N MET A 291 -20.97 -9.80 -21.83
CA MET A 291 -19.68 -10.50 -21.72
C MET A 291 -18.68 -9.71 -20.87
N VAL A 292 -18.58 -8.39 -21.06
CA VAL A 292 -17.73 -7.51 -20.25
C VAL A 292 -18.20 -7.48 -18.80
N CYS A 293 -19.51 -7.39 -18.54
CA CYS A 293 -20.05 -7.48 -17.18
C CYS A 293 -19.68 -8.81 -16.53
N ALA A 294 -19.82 -9.92 -17.25
CA ALA A 294 -19.44 -11.24 -16.76
C ALA A 294 -17.93 -11.35 -16.47
N LEU A 295 -17.08 -10.75 -17.31
CA LEU A 295 -15.63 -10.70 -17.11
C LEU A 295 -15.27 -9.87 -15.87
N ILE A 296 -15.90 -8.71 -15.66
CA ILE A 296 -15.67 -7.87 -14.48
C ILE A 296 -16.13 -8.58 -13.22
N SER A 297 -17.34 -9.17 -13.21
CA SER A 297 -17.83 -9.95 -12.06
C SER A 297 -16.90 -11.10 -11.71
N PHE A 298 -16.41 -11.82 -12.73
CA PHE A 298 -15.49 -12.93 -12.54
C PHE A 298 -14.10 -12.47 -12.08
N GLY A 299 -13.57 -11.40 -12.68
CA GLY A 299 -12.29 -10.80 -12.30
C GLY A 299 -12.31 -10.27 -10.87
N ALA A 300 -13.40 -9.62 -10.45
CA ALA A 300 -13.60 -9.18 -9.08
C ALA A 300 -13.59 -10.38 -8.11
N PHE A 301 -14.26 -11.48 -8.45
CA PHE A 301 -14.22 -12.70 -7.64
C PHE A 301 -12.80 -13.28 -7.50
N GLU A 302 -12.06 -13.45 -8.60
CA GLU A 302 -10.69 -13.98 -8.53
C GLU A 302 -9.74 -13.05 -7.80
N TRP A 303 -9.90 -11.74 -7.96
CA TRP A 303 -9.11 -10.74 -7.25
C TRP A 303 -9.42 -10.78 -5.75
N VAL A 304 -10.69 -10.82 -5.34
CA VAL A 304 -11.11 -10.93 -3.93
C VAL A 304 -10.59 -12.24 -3.32
N ARG A 305 -10.66 -13.36 -4.05
CA ARG A 305 -10.10 -14.65 -3.60
C ARG A 305 -8.59 -14.56 -3.36
N GLU A 306 -7.86 -13.92 -4.27
CA GLU A 306 -6.42 -13.73 -4.13
C GLU A 306 -6.08 -12.81 -2.95
N ALA A 307 -6.81 -11.70 -2.80
CA ALA A 307 -6.62 -10.75 -1.71
C ALA A 307 -6.97 -11.35 -0.35
N ALA A 308 -8.03 -12.16 -0.26
CA ALA A 308 -8.46 -12.83 0.97
C ALA A 308 -7.42 -13.83 1.52
N ARG A 309 -6.46 -14.27 0.69
CA ARG A 309 -5.38 -15.15 1.13
C ARG A 309 -4.24 -14.40 1.83
N ARG A 310 -4.12 -13.09 1.61
CA ARG A 310 -3.05 -12.28 2.18
C ARG A 310 -3.10 -12.32 3.72
N PRO A 311 -1.94 -12.40 4.41
CA PRO A 311 -0.58 -12.15 3.91
C PRO A 311 0.09 -13.35 3.20
N TYR A 312 -0.62 -14.47 3.04
CA TYR A 312 -0.05 -15.72 2.56
C TYR A 312 -0.16 -15.94 1.05
N ALA A 313 0.83 -16.65 0.49
CA ALA A 313 0.70 -17.34 -0.78
C ALA A 313 0.13 -18.76 -0.59
N LEU A 314 0.51 -19.42 0.50
CA LEU A 314 -0.06 -20.68 0.99
C LEU A 314 -0.37 -20.47 2.47
N ASN A 315 -1.66 -20.44 2.82
CA ASN A 315 -2.13 -20.04 4.14
C ASN A 315 -1.40 -20.83 5.25
N GLU A 316 -0.95 -20.14 6.30
CA GLU A 316 -0.20 -20.70 7.43
C GLU A 316 1.13 -21.40 7.10
N ILE A 317 1.58 -21.40 5.84
CA ILE A 317 2.81 -22.10 5.40
C ILE A 317 3.83 -21.11 4.83
N MET A 318 3.41 -20.27 3.88
CA MET A 318 4.29 -19.41 3.10
C MET A 318 3.64 -18.06 2.86
N TYR A 319 4.37 -17.00 3.18
CA TYR A 319 3.96 -15.61 2.95
C TYR A 319 4.00 -15.23 1.46
N SER A 320 3.35 -14.12 1.11
CA SER A 320 3.27 -13.61 -0.26
C SER A 320 4.63 -13.27 -0.87
N ASN A 321 5.63 -12.98 -0.03
CA ASN A 321 7.02 -12.77 -0.41
C ASN A 321 7.84 -14.08 -0.52
N MET A 322 7.18 -15.24 -0.56
CA MET A 322 7.78 -16.57 -0.71
C MET A 322 8.64 -17.04 0.48
N LEU A 323 8.56 -16.37 1.63
CA LEU A 323 9.21 -16.80 2.87
C LEU A 323 8.33 -17.77 3.65
N LEU A 324 8.95 -18.81 4.20
CA LEU A 324 8.26 -19.80 5.02
C LEU A 324 7.98 -19.22 6.41
N LYS A 325 6.80 -19.48 6.94
CA LYS A 325 6.40 -19.02 8.27
C LYS A 325 7.34 -19.56 9.36
N GLU A 326 7.77 -20.81 9.24
CA GLU A 326 8.70 -21.46 10.19
C GLU A 326 10.10 -20.85 10.23
N ASP A 327 10.53 -20.17 9.16
CA ASP A 327 11.87 -19.57 9.08
C ASP A 327 11.96 -18.23 9.82
N GLN A 328 10.85 -17.66 10.29
CA GLN A 328 10.78 -16.29 10.82
C GLN A 328 11.77 -16.04 11.97
N GLN A 329 11.75 -16.87 13.00
CA GLN A 329 12.63 -16.68 14.16
C GLN A 329 14.11 -16.79 13.76
N LYS A 330 14.45 -17.82 12.98
CA LYS A 330 15.82 -18.06 12.53
C LYS A 330 16.37 -16.89 11.70
N VAL A 331 15.54 -16.34 10.81
CA VAL A 331 15.94 -15.21 9.96
C VAL A 331 16.02 -13.91 10.77
N ALA A 332 15.14 -13.70 11.74
CA ALA A 332 15.23 -12.57 12.66
C ALA A 332 16.56 -12.58 13.46
N GLU A 333 17.04 -13.76 13.87
CA GLU A 333 18.30 -13.90 14.63
C GLU A 333 19.56 -13.75 13.74
N GLN A 334 19.53 -14.25 12.49
CA GLN A 334 20.71 -14.31 11.60
C GLN A 334 20.81 -13.12 10.62
N GLY A 335 19.72 -12.39 10.43
CA GLY A 335 19.54 -11.43 9.36
C GLY A 335 19.12 -12.08 8.04
N TYR A 336 18.26 -11.40 7.31
CA TYR A 336 17.77 -11.83 6.00
C TYR A 336 18.91 -11.99 5.00
N LEU A 337 19.74 -10.96 4.84
CA LEU A 337 20.78 -10.92 3.81
C LEU A 337 21.80 -12.05 3.98
N ASN A 338 22.12 -12.40 5.23
CA ASN A 338 23.00 -13.52 5.55
C ASN A 338 22.36 -14.88 5.31
N SER A 339 21.05 -15.01 5.56
CA SER A 339 20.30 -16.25 5.34
C SER A 339 19.96 -16.50 3.86
N ALA A 340 19.91 -15.44 3.05
CA ALA A 340 19.50 -15.47 1.66
C ALA A 340 20.61 -15.97 0.72
N ARG A 341 20.23 -16.85 -0.22
CA ARG A 341 21.15 -17.45 -1.20
C ARG A 341 21.44 -16.52 -2.38
N TRP A 342 20.42 -15.80 -2.84
CA TRP A 342 20.45 -14.99 -4.06
C TRP A 342 20.63 -13.50 -3.77
N VAL A 343 21.62 -13.18 -2.96
CA VAL A 343 21.94 -11.80 -2.56
C VAL A 343 23.43 -11.56 -2.83
N PRO A 344 23.81 -10.42 -3.45
CA PRO A 344 25.22 -10.04 -3.68
C PRO A 344 26.04 -9.96 -2.39
N ALA A 345 27.35 -10.18 -2.49
CA ALA A 345 28.23 -10.15 -1.32
C ALA A 345 28.32 -8.75 -0.69
N GLU A 346 28.19 -7.72 -1.51
CA GLU A 346 28.20 -6.31 -1.14
C GLU A 346 27.03 -6.00 -0.19
N ALA A 347 25.81 -6.46 -0.53
CA ALA A 347 24.63 -6.32 0.32
C ALA A 347 24.82 -7.07 1.65
N LYS A 348 25.42 -8.27 1.64
CA LYS A 348 25.67 -9.05 2.87
C LYS A 348 26.66 -8.39 3.81
N SER A 349 27.56 -7.56 3.30
CA SER A 349 28.53 -6.86 4.13
C SER A 349 27.90 -5.81 5.05
N GLY A 350 26.72 -5.29 4.68
CA GLY A 350 26.06 -4.20 5.40
C GLY A 350 26.78 -2.84 5.32
N ASN A 351 27.86 -2.74 4.54
CA ASN A 351 28.65 -1.51 4.43
C ASN A 351 27.92 -0.39 3.68
N ASP A 352 26.99 -0.74 2.80
CA ASP A 352 26.16 0.19 2.04
C ASP A 352 24.68 -0.08 2.35
N ALA A 353 24.07 0.84 3.09
CA ALA A 353 22.68 0.73 3.51
C ALA A 353 21.70 0.77 2.33
N LEU A 354 22.02 1.47 1.24
CA LEU A 354 21.16 1.56 0.06
C LEU A 354 21.16 0.24 -0.72
N ILE A 355 22.34 -0.36 -0.91
CA ILE A 355 22.44 -1.67 -1.59
C ILE A 355 21.76 -2.74 -0.73
N SER A 356 22.00 -2.73 0.58
CA SER A 356 21.41 -3.68 1.52
C SER A 356 19.88 -3.54 1.55
N GLY A 357 19.39 -2.31 1.64
CA GLY A 357 17.96 -2.00 1.60
C GLY A 357 17.29 -2.34 0.28
N HIS A 358 17.95 -2.10 -0.86
CA HIS A 358 17.45 -2.50 -2.18
C HIS A 358 17.22 -4.01 -2.26
N GLU A 359 18.19 -4.81 -1.83
CA GLU A 359 18.06 -6.27 -1.88
C GLU A 359 16.95 -6.78 -0.95
N ILE A 360 16.80 -6.17 0.23
CA ILE A 360 15.67 -6.48 1.13
C ILE A 360 14.34 -6.12 0.45
N PHE A 361 14.24 -4.96 -0.19
CA PHE A 361 13.04 -4.52 -0.91
C PHE A 361 12.66 -5.51 -2.02
N VAL A 362 13.62 -5.87 -2.87
CA VAL A 362 13.44 -6.83 -3.98
C VAL A 362 12.91 -8.17 -3.47
N HIS A 363 13.38 -8.62 -2.32
CA HIS A 363 13.04 -9.93 -1.79
C HIS A 363 11.79 -9.97 -0.91
N GLN A 364 11.46 -8.90 -0.18
CA GLN A 364 10.40 -8.91 0.82
C GLN A 364 9.21 -8.02 0.46
N CYS A 365 9.46 -6.90 -0.23
CA CYS A 365 8.44 -5.88 -0.48
C CYS A 365 7.90 -5.93 -1.91
N TYR A 366 8.77 -6.16 -2.90
CA TYR A 366 8.43 -6.16 -4.34
C TYR A 366 7.36 -7.19 -4.73
N ALA A 367 7.23 -8.28 -3.97
CA ALA A 367 6.15 -9.26 -4.18
C ALA A 367 4.75 -8.61 -4.11
N CYS A 368 4.62 -7.48 -3.40
CA CYS A 368 3.36 -6.75 -3.24
C CYS A 368 3.43 -5.31 -3.74
N HIS A 369 4.61 -4.68 -3.78
CA HIS A 369 4.79 -3.28 -4.13
C HIS A 369 5.50 -3.09 -5.46
N SER A 370 5.00 -2.14 -6.25
CA SER A 370 5.74 -1.61 -7.40
C SER A 370 6.55 -0.38 -7.00
N VAL A 371 7.45 0.06 -7.88
CA VAL A 371 8.16 1.34 -7.75
C VAL A 371 7.76 2.19 -8.94
N ASP A 372 7.13 3.34 -8.69
CA ASP A 372 6.53 4.23 -9.70
C ASP A 372 5.58 3.49 -10.65
N GLY A 373 4.90 2.46 -10.12
CA GLY A 373 4.06 1.56 -10.89
C GLY A 373 2.56 1.80 -10.70
N LEU A 374 1.76 1.15 -11.53
CA LEU A 374 0.30 1.31 -11.50
C LEU A 374 -0.37 0.59 -10.31
N ASN A 375 0.32 -0.37 -9.68
CA ASN A 375 -0.28 -1.26 -8.68
C ASN A 375 0.50 -1.23 -7.38
N ASN A 376 -0.12 -0.66 -6.34
CA ASN A 376 0.41 -0.62 -4.97
C ASN A 376 1.83 -0.03 -4.91
N ASP A 377 1.99 1.15 -5.49
CA ASP A 377 3.28 1.86 -5.60
C ASP A 377 3.83 2.24 -4.22
N ILE A 378 5.06 1.80 -3.92
CA ILE A 378 5.71 2.11 -2.65
C ILE A 378 6.04 3.59 -2.52
N VAL A 379 6.34 4.28 -3.63
CA VAL A 379 6.75 5.69 -3.61
C VAL A 379 5.56 6.53 -3.14
N ALA A 380 4.41 6.44 -3.82
CA ALA A 380 3.20 7.14 -3.39
C ALA A 380 2.79 6.82 -1.94
N LEU A 381 2.90 5.56 -1.51
CA LEU A 381 2.47 5.13 -0.16
C LEU A 381 3.39 5.59 0.97
N THR A 382 4.65 5.91 0.68
CA THR A 382 5.65 6.31 1.68
C THR A 382 6.08 7.77 1.53
N ALA A 383 5.36 8.55 0.70
CA ALA A 383 5.71 9.92 0.33
C ALA A 383 5.77 10.88 1.53
N THR A 384 5.05 10.63 2.62
CA THR A 384 5.07 11.48 3.82
C THR A 384 5.98 10.93 4.93
N MET A 385 6.47 9.70 4.81
CA MET A 385 7.20 9.04 5.90
C MET A 385 8.64 9.53 6.01
N SER A 386 9.10 9.75 7.24
CA SER A 386 10.51 9.96 7.58
C SER A 386 11.27 8.62 7.65
N HIS A 387 12.60 8.66 7.65
CA HIS A 387 13.42 7.45 7.84
C HIS A 387 13.09 6.73 9.16
N THR A 388 13.00 7.48 10.25
CA THR A 388 12.67 6.96 11.58
C THR A 388 11.26 6.36 11.62
N ALA A 389 10.27 7.06 11.05
CA ALA A 389 8.90 6.56 10.98
C ALA A 389 8.83 5.25 10.18
N LEU A 390 9.48 5.19 9.02
CA LEU A 390 9.47 4.00 8.17
C LEU A 390 10.23 2.82 8.80
N SER A 391 11.38 3.06 9.42
CA SER A 391 12.15 2.02 10.11
C SER A 391 11.35 1.41 11.28
N SER A 392 10.68 2.23 12.08
CA SER A 392 9.79 1.76 13.16
C SER A 392 8.60 0.99 12.60
N TYR A 393 7.99 1.51 11.53
CA TYR A 393 6.83 0.91 10.88
C TYR A 393 7.13 -0.48 10.32
N ILE A 394 8.26 -0.68 9.66
CA ILE A 394 8.67 -1.98 9.08
C ILE A 394 8.67 -3.08 10.15
N SER A 395 9.18 -2.81 11.34
CA SER A 395 9.24 -3.77 12.45
C SER A 395 7.85 -4.15 13.00
N LYS A 396 6.85 -3.27 12.84
CA LYS A 396 5.48 -3.45 13.35
C LYS A 396 4.46 -3.77 12.23
N ILE A 397 4.91 -3.89 10.99
CA ILE A 397 4.05 -3.82 9.79
C ILE A 397 2.92 -4.85 9.77
N HIS A 398 3.20 -6.09 10.16
CA HIS A 398 2.19 -7.16 10.16
C HIS A 398 1.17 -7.02 11.29
N ARG A 399 1.56 -6.41 12.40
CA ARG A 399 0.63 -6.11 13.50
C ARG A 399 -0.34 -5.01 13.09
N LEU A 400 0.19 -3.92 12.54
CA LEU A 400 -0.59 -2.76 12.11
C LEU A 400 -1.45 -3.08 10.87
N ARG A 401 -0.91 -3.86 9.93
CA ARG A 401 -1.59 -4.27 8.71
C ARG A 401 -1.42 -5.77 8.48
N TYR A 402 -2.33 -6.56 9.04
CA TYR A 402 -2.30 -8.04 8.98
C TYR A 402 -2.12 -8.61 7.57
N PHE A 403 -2.65 -7.94 6.54
CA PHE A 403 -2.53 -8.37 5.15
C PHE A 403 -1.10 -8.24 4.57
N MET A 404 -0.21 -7.52 5.24
CA MET A 404 1.22 -7.46 4.91
C MET A 404 1.97 -8.58 5.66
N PRO A 405 2.89 -9.31 5.01
CA PRO A 405 3.75 -10.27 5.71
C PRO A 405 4.56 -9.59 6.83
N PRO A 406 4.90 -10.32 7.91
CA PRO A 406 5.86 -9.81 8.88
C PRO A 406 7.21 -9.58 8.21
N PHE A 407 7.96 -8.61 8.71
CA PHE A 407 9.32 -8.35 8.27
C PHE A 407 10.23 -9.49 8.75
N PHE A 408 11.04 -10.04 7.85
CA PHE A 408 12.05 -11.05 8.17
C PHE A 408 13.40 -10.34 8.16
N GLY A 409 13.96 -10.00 9.31
CA GLY A 409 15.27 -9.37 9.37
C GLY A 409 15.57 -8.74 10.72
N THR A 410 16.76 -8.15 10.82
CA THR A 410 17.19 -7.40 12.00
C THR A 410 16.74 -5.94 11.95
N GLU A 411 16.82 -5.22 13.07
CA GLU A 411 16.56 -3.77 13.11
C GLU A 411 17.50 -2.99 12.17
N ALA A 412 18.76 -3.41 12.05
CA ALA A 412 19.72 -2.83 11.12
C ALA A 412 19.29 -3.02 9.65
N GLU A 413 18.73 -4.18 9.33
CA GLU A 413 18.16 -4.45 8.00
C GLU A 413 16.87 -3.67 7.75
N ALA A 414 16.01 -3.49 8.76
CA ALA A 414 14.84 -2.62 8.66
C ALA A 414 15.24 -1.16 8.40
N SER A 415 16.26 -0.66 9.10
CA SER A 415 16.83 0.67 8.88
C SER A 415 17.46 0.82 7.50
N ALA A 416 18.17 -0.20 7.00
CA ALA A 416 18.71 -0.21 5.65
C ALA A 416 17.60 -0.18 4.58
N LEU A 417 16.52 -0.96 4.76
CA LEU A 417 15.33 -0.91 3.91
C LEU A 417 14.70 0.49 3.91
N ALA A 418 14.56 1.10 5.09
CA ALA A 418 14.05 2.47 5.21
C ALA A 418 14.96 3.48 4.49
N SER A 419 16.30 3.34 4.58
CA SER A 419 17.25 4.18 3.86
C SER A 419 17.10 4.04 2.34
N PHE A 420 16.93 2.82 1.83
CA PHE A 420 16.68 2.61 0.41
C PHE A 420 15.39 3.28 -0.07
N ILE A 421 14.30 3.18 0.69
CA ILE A 421 13.03 3.81 0.31
C ILE A 421 13.13 5.34 0.41
N VAL A 422 13.62 5.87 1.54
CA VAL A 422 13.62 7.32 1.82
C VAL A 422 14.72 8.06 1.04
N ALA A 423 15.99 7.64 1.14
CA ALA A 423 17.05 8.27 0.35
C ALA A 423 17.11 7.74 -1.09
N GLY A 424 17.00 6.43 -1.27
CA GLY A 424 17.18 5.82 -2.58
C GLY A 424 16.04 6.12 -3.57
N LEU A 425 14.78 5.98 -3.13
CA LEU A 425 13.62 6.21 -4.01
C LEU A 425 13.11 7.65 -3.95
N HIS A 426 12.98 8.24 -2.76
CA HIS A 426 12.47 9.62 -2.61
C HIS A 426 13.54 10.71 -2.75
N GLY A 427 14.83 10.37 -2.68
CA GLY A 427 15.90 11.37 -2.66
C GLY A 427 15.95 12.24 -1.40
N LYS A 428 15.21 11.86 -0.35
CA LYS A 428 15.16 12.60 0.91
C LYS A 428 16.43 12.37 1.71
N PRO A 429 16.91 13.37 2.49
CA PRO A 429 18.02 13.14 3.40
C PRO A 429 17.65 12.06 4.41
N VAL A 430 18.43 10.99 4.47
CA VAL A 430 18.47 10.10 5.64
C VAL A 430 19.26 10.86 6.68
N ALA A 431 18.60 11.80 7.34
CA ALA A 431 19.23 12.54 8.41
C ALA A 431 19.74 11.53 9.45
N PRO A 432 20.99 11.62 9.97
CA PRO A 432 21.18 11.22 11.36
C PRO A 432 20.11 11.97 12.17
N PRO A 433 19.52 11.40 13.25
CA PRO A 433 18.49 12.09 14.01
C PRO A 433 18.94 13.54 14.17
N ALA A 434 18.25 14.47 13.50
CA ALA A 434 18.67 15.86 13.49
C ALA A 434 18.87 16.25 14.95
N ALA A 435 19.93 17.02 15.22
CA ALA A 435 20.26 17.53 16.53
C ALA A 435 18.96 17.80 17.32
N ALA A 436 18.75 16.95 18.32
CA ALA A 436 17.58 16.88 19.19
C ALA A 436 16.22 17.23 18.55
N LYS A 437 15.59 16.25 17.86
CA LYS A 437 14.13 16.18 17.94
C LYS A 437 13.75 16.04 19.41
N ASP A 438 12.83 16.86 19.90
CA ASP A 438 12.29 16.69 21.24
C ASP A 438 11.67 15.29 21.38
N ALA A 439 11.62 14.77 22.61
CA ALA A 439 11.16 13.40 22.87
C ALA A 439 9.73 13.15 22.35
N GLY A 440 8.90 14.19 22.27
CA GLY A 440 7.53 14.11 21.79
C GLY A 440 7.44 14.03 20.27
N SER A 441 8.18 14.85 19.53
CA SER A 441 8.29 14.74 18.07
C SER A 441 8.88 13.38 17.64
N LEU A 442 9.85 12.86 18.38
CA LEU A 442 10.40 11.52 18.13
C LEU A 442 9.35 10.41 18.40
N ALA A 443 8.62 10.51 19.51
CA ALA A 443 7.54 9.57 19.82
C ALA A 443 6.42 9.61 18.77
N PHE A 444 6.08 10.81 18.28
CA PHE A 444 5.13 10.99 17.19
C PHE A 444 5.61 10.26 15.93
N ASP A 445 6.83 10.53 15.48
CA ASP A 445 7.39 9.90 14.28
C ASP A 445 7.39 8.37 14.37
N GLN A 446 7.73 7.83 15.54
CA GLN A 446 7.86 6.38 15.75
C GLN A 446 6.54 5.63 15.82
N HIS A 447 5.47 6.28 16.29
CA HIS A 447 4.20 5.61 16.59
C HIS A 447 3.02 6.11 15.75
N CYS A 448 3.05 7.36 15.28
CA CYS A 448 1.96 8.02 14.54
C CYS A 448 2.35 8.44 13.12
N GLY A 449 3.61 8.84 12.91
CA GLY A 449 4.13 9.41 11.65
C GLY A 449 4.12 8.46 10.44
N SER A 450 3.77 7.19 10.65
CA SER A 450 3.57 6.22 9.57
C SER A 450 2.23 6.37 8.84
N CYS A 451 1.24 6.96 9.49
CA CYS A 451 -0.12 7.12 8.95
C CYS A 451 -0.58 8.58 8.92
N HIS A 452 0.00 9.44 9.75
CA HIS A 452 -0.43 10.82 9.93
C HIS A 452 0.73 11.80 9.72
N ALA A 453 0.45 12.93 9.06
CA ALA A 453 1.27 14.12 9.28
C ALA A 453 0.85 14.78 10.62
N VAL A 454 1.76 15.52 11.24
CA VAL A 454 1.45 16.28 12.48
C VAL A 454 0.26 17.21 12.22
N ASP A 455 0.31 17.96 11.12
CA ASP A 455 -0.73 18.92 10.71
C ASP A 455 -2.11 18.29 10.51
N ASP A 456 -2.19 17.00 10.16
CA ASP A 456 -3.45 16.30 9.98
C ASP A 456 -4.15 16.01 11.33
N LEU A 457 -3.36 15.86 12.39
CA LEU A 457 -3.86 15.49 13.72
C LEU A 457 -4.05 16.69 14.65
N LEU A 458 -3.31 17.79 14.44
CA LEU A 458 -3.41 18.99 15.28
C LEU A 458 -4.86 19.48 15.46
N PRO A 459 -5.70 19.59 14.42
CA PRO A 459 -7.09 20.04 14.60
C PRO A 459 -7.95 19.11 15.48
N ALA A 460 -7.57 17.84 15.61
CA ALA A 460 -8.30 16.86 16.40
C ALA A 460 -7.89 16.87 17.89
N VAL A 461 -6.70 17.38 18.20
CA VAL A 461 -6.15 17.46 19.57
C VAL A 461 -6.09 18.89 20.12
N ASP A 462 -6.34 19.88 19.27
CA ASP A 462 -6.35 21.30 19.64
C ASP A 462 -7.35 21.58 20.76
N GLY A 463 -6.86 22.18 21.84
CA GLY A 463 -7.66 22.52 23.02
C GLY A 463 -8.04 21.37 23.95
N LEU A 464 -7.54 20.15 23.73
CA LEU A 464 -7.72 19.03 24.67
C LEU A 464 -6.73 19.12 25.85
N GLU A 465 -7.21 18.79 27.04
CA GLU A 465 -6.36 18.69 28.23
C GLU A 465 -5.46 17.43 28.15
N PRO A 466 -4.29 17.41 28.79
CA PRO A 466 -3.37 16.26 28.74
C PRO A 466 -4.00 14.91 29.13
N ALA A 467 -4.97 14.93 30.05
CA ALA A 467 -5.70 13.73 30.47
C ALA A 467 -6.64 13.19 29.36
N GLU A 468 -7.24 14.08 28.56
CA GLU A 468 -8.11 13.70 27.44
C GLU A 468 -7.28 13.13 26.29
N ILE A 469 -6.10 13.72 26.01
CA ILE A 469 -5.15 13.17 25.03
C ILE A 469 -4.68 11.78 25.48
N GLN A 470 -4.39 11.60 26.77
CA GLN A 470 -4.04 10.29 27.32
C GLN A 470 -5.14 9.24 27.10
N GLU A 471 -6.39 9.55 27.44
CA GLU A 471 -7.52 8.64 27.26
C GLU A 471 -7.71 8.29 25.77
N MET A 472 -7.55 9.28 24.89
CA MET A 472 -7.63 9.08 23.45
C MET A 472 -6.53 8.12 22.95
N LEU A 473 -5.29 8.27 23.41
CA LEU A 473 -4.18 7.37 23.06
C LEU A 473 -4.40 5.93 23.54
N GLU A 474 -5.13 5.73 24.63
CA GLU A 474 -5.45 4.40 25.17
C GLU A 474 -6.62 3.71 24.46
N THR A 475 -7.46 4.47 23.75
CA THR A 475 -8.72 4.01 23.12
C THR A 475 -8.75 4.23 21.60
N LEU A 476 -7.57 4.35 20.96
CA LEU A 476 -7.46 4.60 19.52
C LEU A 476 -8.19 3.57 18.65
N ASP A 477 -8.24 2.31 19.10
CA ASP A 477 -8.95 1.23 18.42
C ASP A 477 -10.48 1.41 18.45
N GLU A 478 -11.02 2.19 19.38
CA GLU A 478 -12.45 2.54 19.41
C GLU A 478 -12.78 3.65 18.39
N LEU A 479 -11.80 4.47 18.01
CA LEU A 479 -11.93 5.54 17.01
C LEU A 479 -11.83 5.01 15.58
N SER A 480 -10.95 4.03 15.36
CA SER A 480 -10.79 3.37 14.06
C SER A 480 -10.26 1.96 14.24
N ASP A 481 -10.91 1.00 13.57
CA ASP A 481 -10.46 -0.40 13.51
C ASP A 481 -9.04 -0.56 12.94
N GLU A 482 -8.48 0.46 12.26
CA GLU A 482 -7.12 0.47 11.72
C GLU A 482 -6.06 1.00 12.71
N MET A 483 -6.46 1.60 13.83
CA MET A 483 -5.57 2.09 14.86
C MET A 483 -5.49 1.09 16.03
N VAL A 484 -4.35 1.07 16.71
CA VAL A 484 -4.14 0.28 17.94
C VAL A 484 -3.90 1.23 19.10
N PRO A 485 -4.23 0.85 20.35
CA PRO A 485 -3.83 1.62 21.52
C PRO A 485 -2.34 1.93 21.51
N PHE A 486 -1.95 3.08 22.06
CA PHE A 486 -0.56 3.51 22.10
C PHE A 486 0.31 2.51 22.88
N GLU A 487 1.44 2.09 22.28
CA GLU A 487 2.31 1.02 22.77
C GLU A 487 3.73 1.49 23.13
N GLY A 488 3.97 2.80 23.10
CA GLY A 488 5.24 3.36 23.56
C GLY A 488 5.42 3.21 25.06
N THR A 489 6.63 3.56 25.52
CA THR A 489 6.90 3.64 26.97
C THR A 489 6.05 4.74 27.63
N GLU A 490 5.87 4.71 28.94
CA GLU A 490 5.16 5.78 29.65
C GLU A 490 5.86 7.13 29.47
N GLU A 491 7.19 7.11 29.33
CA GLU A 491 8.00 8.29 29.01
C GLU A 491 7.70 8.83 27.61
N GLU A 492 7.63 7.96 26.59
CA GLU A 492 7.26 8.33 25.22
C GLU A 492 5.83 8.84 25.16
N LYS A 493 4.90 8.22 25.89
CA LYS A 493 3.50 8.62 25.97
C LYS A 493 3.37 10.01 26.58
N ALA A 494 4.05 10.26 27.70
CA ALA A 494 4.04 11.57 28.35
C ALA A 494 4.67 12.65 27.45
N ALA A 495 5.75 12.33 26.73
CA ALA A 495 6.37 13.23 25.78
C ALA A 495 5.45 13.55 24.60
N LEU A 496 4.76 12.54 24.06
CA LEU A 496 3.80 12.71 22.96
C LEU A 496 2.57 13.52 23.37
N ILE A 497 2.05 13.32 24.59
CA ILE A 497 0.94 14.11 25.14
C ILE A 497 1.34 15.60 25.22
N ARG A 498 2.53 15.90 25.74
CA ARG A 498 3.04 17.29 25.79
C ARG A 498 3.16 17.89 24.40
N PHE A 499 3.75 17.15 23.47
CA PHE A 499 3.91 17.58 22.08
C PHE A 499 2.58 17.93 21.42
N PHE A 500 1.54 17.12 21.61
CA PHE A 500 0.21 17.44 21.08
C PHE A 500 -0.45 18.63 21.79
N HIS A 501 -0.33 18.70 23.12
CA HIS A 501 -0.89 19.82 23.90
C HIS A 501 -0.25 21.17 23.53
N GLU A 502 1.04 21.17 23.16
CA GLU A 502 1.80 22.35 22.75
C GLU A 502 1.66 22.65 21.24
N GLY A 503 0.72 22.02 20.55
CA GLY A 503 0.41 22.31 19.15
C GLY A 503 1.37 21.68 18.14
N GLY A 504 2.08 20.60 18.51
CA GLY A 504 2.97 19.86 17.62
C GLY A 504 4.27 20.59 17.27
N VAL A 505 4.61 21.63 18.04
CA VAL A 505 5.87 22.35 17.90
C VAL A 505 6.95 21.56 18.63
N ALA A 506 8.09 21.35 17.98
CA ALA A 506 9.23 20.74 18.64
C ALA A 506 9.70 21.67 19.76
N VAL A 507 9.63 21.21 21.00
CA VAL A 507 10.20 21.97 22.12
C VAL A 507 11.71 21.88 21.96
N ASP A 508 12.35 22.99 21.57
CA ASP A 508 13.80 23.07 21.49
C ASP A 508 14.40 22.35 22.70
N SER A 509 15.27 21.39 22.41
CA SER A 509 15.97 20.63 23.42
C SER A 509 16.43 21.56 24.52
N VAL A 510 16.02 21.26 25.76
CA VAL A 510 16.61 21.85 26.95
C VAL A 510 18.13 21.73 26.80
N GLU A 511 18.78 22.85 26.47
CA GLU A 511 20.23 22.95 26.56
C GLU A 511 20.62 22.62 28.01
N PRO A 512 21.75 21.92 28.23
CA PRO A 512 22.15 21.57 29.57
C PRO A 512 22.51 22.83 30.36
N ASN A 513 21.61 23.21 31.29
CA ASN A 513 21.82 24.19 32.36
C ASN A 513 22.47 25.52 31.96
N GLN A 514 21.66 26.47 31.48
CA GLN A 514 21.93 27.88 31.75
C GLN A 514 20.97 28.34 32.84
N VAL A 515 21.50 28.61 34.04
CA VAL A 515 20.72 29.14 35.16
C VAL A 515 20.30 30.57 34.79
N ASP A 516 19.00 30.86 34.84
CA ASP A 516 18.45 32.19 34.55
C ASP A 516 18.70 33.13 35.75
N GLY A 517 19.50 34.18 35.53
CA GLY A 517 19.85 35.17 36.55
C GLY A 517 18.66 36.00 37.03
N GLY A 518 17.65 36.22 36.18
CA GLY A 518 16.42 36.91 36.55
C GLY A 518 15.57 36.08 37.52
N MET A 519 15.47 34.76 37.29
CA MET A 519 14.81 33.88 38.26
C MET A 519 15.58 33.77 39.58
N VAL A 520 16.92 33.77 39.56
CA VAL A 520 17.73 33.77 40.78
C VAL A 520 17.50 35.05 41.58
N PHE A 521 17.40 36.22 40.91
CA PHE A 521 17.05 37.48 41.55
C PHE A 521 15.64 37.44 42.16
N GLU A 522 14.66 36.95 41.41
CA GLU A 522 13.27 36.85 41.86
C GLU A 522 13.13 35.94 43.09
N GLN A 523 13.91 34.87 43.18
CA GLN A 523 13.81 33.94 44.30
C GLN A 523 14.53 34.41 45.57
N ASN A 524 15.60 35.20 45.43
CA ASN A 524 16.52 35.50 46.54
C ASN A 524 16.55 36.98 46.94
N CYS A 525 16.11 37.89 46.07
CA CYS A 525 16.26 39.34 46.26
C CYS A 525 14.93 40.10 46.16
N SER A 526 13.94 39.61 45.38
CA SER A 526 12.69 40.35 45.12
C SER A 526 11.79 40.55 46.34
N ALA A 527 12.01 39.77 47.39
CA ALA A 527 11.30 39.92 48.67
C ALA A 527 11.55 41.29 49.34
N CYS A 528 12.70 41.93 49.07
CA CYS A 528 13.10 43.18 49.70
C CYS A 528 13.45 44.30 48.70
N HIS A 529 13.77 43.97 47.45
CA HIS A 529 14.21 44.92 46.42
C HIS A 529 13.52 44.67 45.10
N SER A 530 13.11 45.70 44.37
CA SER A 530 12.84 45.53 42.93
C SER A 530 14.16 45.59 42.15
N ALA A 531 14.20 44.93 40.99
CA ALA A 531 15.36 44.98 40.10
C ALA A 531 15.65 46.44 39.68
N GLU A 532 14.61 47.19 39.32
CA GLU A 532 14.65 48.63 38.96
C GLU A 532 15.31 49.51 40.03
N GLU A 533 15.10 49.24 41.33
CA GLU A 533 15.66 50.04 42.43
C GLU A 533 17.17 49.82 42.61
N LEU A 534 17.68 48.67 42.18
CA LEU A 534 19.08 48.28 42.36
C LEU A 534 19.96 48.65 41.17
N VAL A 535 19.38 48.87 39.98
CA VAL A 535 20.12 49.23 38.76
C VAL A 535 21.08 50.42 38.99
N PRO A 536 20.68 51.55 39.60
CA PRO A 536 21.58 52.70 39.76
C PRO A 536 22.78 52.43 40.69
N PHE A 537 22.65 51.46 41.60
CA PHE A 537 23.72 51.06 42.52
C PHE A 537 24.78 50.23 41.77
N PHE A 538 24.32 49.27 40.96
CA PHE A 538 25.18 48.33 40.25
C PHE A 538 25.76 48.89 38.92
N GLU A 539 25.15 49.92 38.34
CA GLU A 539 25.68 50.63 37.14
C GLU A 539 27.10 51.18 37.33
N SER A 540 27.49 51.48 38.58
CA SER A 540 28.81 52.05 38.89
C SER A 540 29.88 51.01 39.24
N LEU A 541 29.52 49.71 39.25
CA LEU A 541 30.35 48.60 39.69
C LEU A 541 30.79 47.71 38.52
N THR A 542 31.98 47.13 38.59
CA THR A 542 32.42 46.11 37.62
C THR A 542 31.86 44.73 37.98
N LEU A 543 31.84 43.78 37.04
CA LEU A 543 31.40 42.40 37.30
C LEU A 543 32.09 41.75 38.51
N ASP A 544 33.37 42.04 38.72
CA ASP A 544 34.12 41.52 39.87
C ASP A 544 33.71 42.20 41.20
N ASP A 545 33.36 43.49 41.14
CA ASP A 545 32.85 44.23 42.30
C ASP A 545 31.45 43.74 42.70
N ILE A 546 30.58 43.42 41.73
CA ILE A 546 29.24 42.85 41.98
C ILE A 546 29.37 41.46 42.63
N ARG A 547 30.28 40.63 42.11
CA ARG A 547 30.56 39.30 42.68
C ARG A 547 31.01 39.40 44.13
N LEU A 548 31.96 40.28 44.42
CA LEU A 548 32.43 40.51 45.79
C LEU A 548 31.31 41.05 46.69
N THR A 549 30.49 41.96 46.16
CA THR A 549 29.35 42.54 46.88
C THR A 549 28.33 41.48 47.30
N LEU A 550 28.01 40.52 46.43
CA LEU A 550 27.11 39.40 46.74
C LEU A 550 27.67 38.47 47.84
N GLU A 551 28.99 38.39 47.99
CA GLU A 551 29.66 37.60 49.03
C GLU A 551 29.75 38.32 50.39
N THR A 552 29.58 39.65 50.40
CA THR A 552 29.72 40.50 51.61
C THR A 552 28.49 41.41 51.82
N LEU A 553 27.29 40.93 51.49
CA LEU A 553 26.05 41.73 51.62
C LEU A 553 25.77 42.14 53.08
N ASP A 554 26.22 41.34 54.04
CA ASP A 554 26.14 41.63 55.47
C ASP A 554 27.00 42.85 55.89
N GLU A 555 28.02 43.20 55.10
CA GLU A 555 28.82 44.41 55.34
C GLU A 555 28.10 45.69 54.88
N LEU A 556 27.06 45.56 54.02
CA LEU A 556 26.24 46.68 53.54
C LEU A 556 25.05 46.96 54.46
N SER A 557 24.47 45.93 55.07
CA SER A 557 23.36 46.04 56.03
C SER A 557 23.30 44.82 56.94
N ASP A 558 23.14 45.05 58.24
CA ASP A 558 23.01 43.99 59.26
C ASP A 558 21.78 43.08 59.05
N GLU A 559 20.84 43.49 58.18
CA GLU A 559 19.63 42.72 57.82
C GLU A 559 19.79 41.87 56.55
N MET A 560 20.91 42.01 55.82
CA MET A 560 21.23 41.22 54.63
C MET A 560 22.23 40.12 54.97
N VAL A 561 22.08 38.95 54.33
CA VAL A 561 23.03 37.84 54.44
C VAL A 561 23.77 37.67 53.11
N PRO A 562 25.03 37.20 53.12
CA PRO A 562 25.74 36.83 51.90
C PRO A 562 24.92 35.87 51.04
N PHE A 563 25.03 35.99 49.72
CA PHE A 563 24.30 35.14 48.79
C PHE A 563 24.80 33.68 48.88
N GLU A 564 23.93 32.76 49.30
CA GLU A 564 24.28 31.35 49.57
C GLU A 564 24.10 30.40 48.36
N GLY A 565 23.76 30.93 47.17
CA GLY A 565 23.56 30.12 45.95
C GLY A 565 24.84 29.49 45.38
N SER A 566 24.66 28.53 44.47
CA SER A 566 25.76 27.87 43.74
C SER A 566 26.58 28.87 42.90
N GLU A 567 27.80 28.49 42.53
CA GLU A 567 28.67 29.35 41.70
C GLU A 567 28.02 29.69 40.35
N SER A 568 27.26 28.77 39.76
CA SER A 568 26.49 29.01 38.53
C SER A 568 25.31 29.97 38.73
N GLU A 569 24.59 29.89 39.85
CA GLU A 569 23.50 30.83 40.19
C GLU A 569 24.05 32.23 40.47
N ARG A 570 25.21 32.31 41.13
CA ARG A 570 25.89 33.57 41.41
C ARG A 570 26.36 34.25 40.13
N GLU A 571 26.97 33.52 39.20
CA GLU A 571 27.38 34.11 37.91
C GLU A 571 26.21 34.56 37.06
N ALA A 572 25.10 33.82 37.08
CA ALA A 572 23.87 34.23 36.41
C ALA A 572 23.30 35.52 37.01
N LEU A 573 23.24 35.60 38.34
CA LEU A 573 22.77 36.78 39.08
C LEU A 573 23.68 38.00 38.86
N VAL A 574 25.01 37.82 38.88
CA VAL A 574 25.99 38.89 38.60
C VAL A 574 25.76 39.46 37.20
N ARG A 575 25.55 38.61 36.20
CA ARG A 575 25.28 39.08 34.82
C ARG A 575 23.95 39.82 34.72
N PHE A 576 22.91 39.33 35.38
CA PHE A 576 21.60 39.98 35.43
C PHE A 576 21.68 41.37 36.08
N LEU A 577 22.33 41.48 37.25
CA LEU A 577 22.52 42.76 37.95
C LEU A 577 23.44 43.74 37.21
N PHE A 578 24.43 43.23 36.47
CA PHE A 578 25.33 44.05 35.65
C PHE A 578 24.65 44.58 34.38
N GLN A 579 23.73 43.81 33.80
CA GLN A 579 23.06 44.17 32.54
C GLN A 579 21.85 45.08 32.73
N GLY A 580 21.41 45.31 33.97
CA GLY A 580 20.40 46.32 34.33
C GLY A 580 19.13 46.22 33.49
N GLU A 581 18.26 45.25 33.78
CA GLU A 581 16.91 45.09 33.21
C GLU A 581 16.75 45.38 31.69
N ALA A 582 17.77 45.10 30.90
CA ALA A 582 17.71 45.12 29.44
C ALA A 582 17.74 43.69 28.90
N ASN A 583 16.74 42.88 29.26
CA ASN A 583 16.23 41.76 28.45
C ASN A 583 15.06 41.04 29.16
N VAL A 584 13.91 41.71 29.22
CA VAL A 584 12.60 41.05 29.26
C VAL A 584 11.66 41.83 28.35
N ASP A 585 11.88 41.77 27.03
CA ASP A 585 10.81 41.65 26.02
C ASP A 585 11.37 41.61 24.59
N ASN A 586 10.88 40.61 23.84
CA ASN A 586 10.69 40.56 22.38
C ASN A 586 11.84 40.94 21.43
N GLY A 587 12.38 39.90 20.75
CA GLY A 587 12.65 39.90 19.30
C GLY A 587 13.50 41.04 18.72
N GLY A 588 14.73 40.68 18.32
CA GLY A 588 15.37 41.23 17.13
C GLY A 588 16.00 42.62 17.22
N ALA A 589 17.32 42.65 17.38
CA ALA A 589 18.19 43.61 16.70
C ALA A 589 19.58 42.98 16.54
N GLY A 590 19.62 41.83 15.87
CA GLY A 590 20.84 41.38 15.21
C GLY A 590 20.98 42.15 13.90
N ASP A 591 22.19 42.54 13.53
CA ASP A 591 22.51 43.03 12.18
C ASP A 591 21.71 42.22 11.14
N LEU A 592 20.87 42.87 10.32
CA LEU A 592 20.13 42.23 9.23
C LEU A 592 21.13 41.43 8.39
N GLN A 593 21.10 40.10 8.52
CA GLN A 593 22.00 39.24 7.79
C GLN A 593 21.58 39.27 6.31
N PRO A 594 22.42 39.79 5.40
CA PRO A 594 22.04 39.96 4.00
C PRO A 594 21.58 38.66 3.32
N ALA A 595 22.13 37.52 3.76
CA ALA A 595 21.74 36.19 3.28
C ALA A 595 20.33 35.79 3.72
N LEU A 596 19.94 36.11 4.96
CA LEU A 596 18.61 35.80 5.49
C LEU A 596 17.53 36.62 4.78
N VAL A 597 17.82 37.90 4.48
CA VAL A 597 16.91 38.77 3.70
C VAL A 597 16.68 38.20 2.30
N PHE A 598 17.72 37.63 1.65
CA PHE A 598 17.54 36.94 0.37
C PHE A 598 16.73 35.63 0.54
N GLU A 599 17.01 34.86 1.58
CA GLU A 599 16.33 33.60 1.85
C GLU A 599 14.82 33.78 2.03
N GLU A 600 14.42 34.78 2.82
CA GLU A 600 13.02 35.06 3.12
C GLU A 600 12.25 35.66 1.94
N ASN A 601 12.92 36.43 1.07
CA ASN A 601 12.24 37.23 0.06
C ASN A 601 12.45 36.78 -1.40
N CYS A 602 13.43 35.92 -1.69
CA CYS A 602 13.84 35.63 -3.08
C CYS A 602 13.96 34.13 -3.42
N THR A 603 14.00 33.22 -2.45
CA THR A 603 14.22 31.77 -2.70
C THR A 603 13.04 31.03 -3.29
N ILE A 604 11.84 31.61 -3.19
CA ILE A 604 10.62 31.06 -3.81
C ILE A 604 10.80 30.85 -5.31
N CYS A 605 11.56 31.73 -5.97
CA CYS A 605 11.76 31.65 -7.41
C CYS A 605 13.09 30.99 -7.76
N HIS A 606 14.23 31.41 -7.18
CA HIS A 606 15.58 31.01 -7.62
C HIS A 606 16.52 30.75 -6.43
N GLU A 607 17.48 29.85 -6.59
CA GLU A 607 18.57 29.67 -5.62
C GLU A 607 19.52 30.88 -5.62
N ALA A 608 20.10 31.21 -4.45
CA ALA A 608 20.96 32.38 -4.26
C ALA A 608 22.12 32.47 -5.26
N ALA A 609 22.72 31.33 -5.63
CA ALA A 609 23.80 31.27 -6.62
C ALA A 609 23.37 31.77 -8.01
N VAL A 610 22.14 31.49 -8.43
CA VAL A 610 21.63 31.89 -9.75
C VAL A 610 21.35 33.40 -9.80
N ALA A 611 20.80 33.95 -8.71
CA ALA A 611 20.56 35.39 -8.61
C ALA A 611 21.87 36.19 -8.53
N VAL A 612 22.85 35.67 -7.80
CA VAL A 612 24.21 36.24 -7.74
C VAL A 612 24.86 36.26 -9.12
N ASP A 613 24.82 35.15 -9.86
CA ASP A 613 25.41 35.07 -11.22
C ASP A 613 24.73 36.05 -12.19
N TYR A 614 23.42 36.26 -12.05
CA TYR A 614 22.69 37.22 -12.89
C TYR A 614 23.14 38.67 -12.65
N PHE A 615 23.43 39.03 -11.40
CA PHE A 615 23.84 40.39 -11.01
C PHE A 615 25.36 40.58 -10.92
N GLU A 616 26.17 39.61 -11.36
CA GLU A 616 27.64 39.59 -11.22
C GLU A 616 28.34 40.85 -11.78
N SER A 617 27.72 41.52 -12.77
CA SER A 617 28.26 42.74 -13.40
C SER A 617 27.39 44.00 -13.20
N ALA A 618 26.32 43.90 -12.40
CA ALA A 618 25.38 44.98 -12.17
C ALA A 618 25.83 45.92 -11.04
N THR A 619 25.63 47.22 -11.24
CA THR A 619 25.87 48.24 -10.22
C THR A 619 24.77 48.19 -9.14
N ALA A 620 25.04 48.73 -7.95
CA ALA A 620 24.06 48.78 -6.86
C ALA A 620 22.74 49.42 -7.32
N GLN A 621 22.83 50.46 -8.14
CA GLN A 621 21.68 51.15 -8.70
C GLN A 621 20.89 50.27 -9.68
N GLU A 622 21.57 49.54 -10.58
CA GLU A 622 20.92 48.61 -11.52
C GLU A 622 20.23 47.45 -10.78
N ILE A 623 20.82 46.95 -9.69
CA ILE A 623 20.21 45.91 -8.84
C ILE A 623 18.95 46.46 -8.16
N THR A 624 19.03 47.67 -7.57
CA THR A 624 17.86 48.31 -6.95
C THR A 624 16.73 48.57 -7.95
N GLU A 625 17.05 49.07 -9.14
CA GLU A 625 16.07 49.31 -10.20
C GLU A 625 15.42 47.99 -10.65
N THR A 626 16.21 46.92 -10.81
CA THR A 626 15.71 45.59 -11.21
C THR A 626 14.84 44.96 -10.12
N LEU A 627 15.21 45.09 -8.83
CA LEU A 627 14.41 44.60 -7.71
C LEU A 627 13.04 45.31 -7.63
N ALA A 628 12.97 46.58 -8.05
CA ALA A 628 11.72 47.35 -8.09
C ALA A 628 10.83 47.03 -9.31
N SER A 629 11.33 46.29 -10.29
CA SER A 629 10.62 45.94 -11.53
C SER A 629 10.80 44.46 -11.91
N LEU A 630 10.81 43.57 -10.90
CA LEU A 630 11.01 42.13 -11.12
C LEU A 630 9.91 41.49 -11.98
N ASP A 631 8.70 42.05 -11.94
CA ASP A 631 7.57 41.68 -12.78
C ASP A 631 7.83 41.89 -14.28
N GLU A 632 8.74 42.79 -14.65
CA GLU A 632 9.15 42.96 -16.05
C GLU A 632 10.07 41.83 -16.56
N LEU A 633 10.68 41.04 -15.66
CA LEU A 633 11.51 39.88 -16.00
C LEU A 633 10.69 38.59 -16.13
N SER A 634 9.63 38.45 -15.33
CA SER A 634 8.70 37.32 -15.38
C SER A 634 7.38 37.68 -14.73
N ASP A 635 6.25 37.31 -15.34
CA ASP A 635 4.90 37.55 -14.82
C ASP A 635 4.64 36.88 -13.45
N GLU A 636 5.51 35.93 -13.04
CA GLU A 636 5.43 35.22 -11.76
C GLU A 636 6.24 35.89 -10.63
N MET A 637 7.03 36.92 -10.94
CA MET A 637 7.81 37.66 -9.96
C MET A 637 7.12 38.97 -9.58
N VAL A 638 7.12 39.31 -8.30
CA VAL A 638 6.56 40.56 -7.78
C VAL A 638 7.71 41.51 -7.46
N PRO A 639 7.57 42.84 -7.69
CA PRO A 639 8.54 43.82 -7.20
C PRO A 639 8.85 43.65 -5.72
N PHE A 640 10.10 43.87 -5.33
CA PHE A 640 10.51 43.78 -3.94
C PHE A 640 9.86 44.88 -3.09
N GLU A 641 9.06 44.48 -2.09
CA GLU A 641 8.29 45.39 -1.22
C GLU A 641 8.91 45.61 0.18
N GLY A 642 10.12 45.13 0.42
CA GLY A 642 10.81 45.26 1.71
C GLY A 642 11.24 46.70 2.06
N SER A 643 11.60 46.91 3.32
CA SER A 643 12.08 48.20 3.84
C SER A 643 13.37 48.67 3.16
N GLU A 644 13.68 49.97 3.27
CA GLU A 644 14.90 50.56 2.67
C GLU A 644 16.19 49.95 3.25
N GLU A 645 16.16 49.41 4.47
CA GLU A 645 17.29 48.70 5.08
C GLU A 645 17.44 47.27 4.56
N GLU A 646 16.33 46.55 4.39
CA GLU A 646 16.31 45.21 3.76
C GLU A 646 16.75 45.29 2.29
N GLN A 647 16.28 46.30 1.55
CA GLN A 647 16.71 46.51 0.17
C GLN A 647 18.22 46.77 0.09
N LYS A 648 18.79 47.56 1.02
CA LYS A 648 20.24 47.79 1.08
C LYS A 648 21.01 46.54 1.48
N ALA A 649 20.48 45.73 2.39
CA ALA A 649 21.08 44.45 2.76
C ALA A 649 21.07 43.48 1.57
N LEU A 650 19.95 43.36 0.87
CA LEU A 650 19.78 42.50 -0.30
C LEU A 650 20.70 42.92 -1.47
N VAL A 651 20.80 44.22 -1.75
CA VAL A 651 21.75 44.75 -2.74
C VAL A 651 23.18 44.42 -2.35
N ARG A 652 23.56 44.56 -1.06
CA ARG A 652 24.90 44.15 -0.60
C ARG A 652 25.12 42.65 -0.76
N PHE A 653 24.13 41.81 -0.48
CA PHE A 653 24.23 40.35 -0.67
C PHE A 653 24.50 39.99 -2.13
N LEU A 654 23.71 40.54 -3.04
CA LEU A 654 23.83 40.29 -4.49
C LEU A 654 25.13 40.87 -5.08
N GLN A 655 25.73 41.88 -4.44
CA GLN A 655 27.03 42.41 -4.82
C GLN A 655 28.23 41.66 -4.20
N ASN A 656 28.12 41.18 -2.96
CA ASN A 656 29.27 40.68 -2.19
C ASN A 656 29.58 39.19 -2.37
N ALA A 657 28.88 38.47 -3.25
CA ALA A 657 29.29 37.11 -3.60
C ALA A 657 30.64 37.05 -4.37
N GLN A 658 31.26 38.19 -4.67
CA GLN A 658 32.64 38.28 -5.16
C GLN A 658 33.72 38.35 -4.07
N GLY A 659 33.39 38.15 -2.78
CA GLY A 659 34.30 38.46 -1.69
C GLY A 659 34.31 37.48 -0.53
N ASP A 660 34.41 36.17 -0.78
CA ASP A 660 34.96 35.20 0.16
C ASP A 660 35.45 33.96 -0.62
N SER A 661 36.65 34.08 -1.19
CA SER A 661 37.44 32.97 -1.77
C SER A 661 38.61 32.62 -0.87
#